data_AF-A0A966HCU0-F1
#
_entry.id   AF-A0A966HCU0-F1
#
_cell.length_a   1.000
_cell.length_b   1.000
_cell.length_c   1.000
_cell.angle_alpha   90.00
_cell.angle_beta   90.00
_cell.angle_gamma   90.00
#
_symmetry.space_group_name_H-M   'P 1'
#
loop_
_entity.id
_entity.type
_entity.pdbx_description
1 polymer ?
#
loop_
_entity_poly.entity_id
_entity_poly.type
_entity_poly.pdbx_seq_one_letter_code
_entity_poly.pdbx_strand_id
1 'polypeptide(L)'
;MSGSSYSTVTSIIIQYSCVIGSGSSDTSSSSSEDSSSDTSGEVGGNQYSLVTSAAQLTIGDSYLITATNSSAYYAAGTFSSTYLTSVSITSPVSNIITIDSEAVASFVLGGTSGAYTLTSSAGQLYSSAAKNVNYSSNGSGTWAITISGSIATIQNTTSSYGSLQYNSGAPRFTTYTSAQVAVALYKSSSSAPSVTLSSISVTTPPTKTAYVTGEYLDLTGLVVTATFSDSSTEVINSSSYSATPANGSILSTVGTTTITISYTYVGVTKMTTTAVSVSAPATINVTGVTLDQSTLELDVNETATLTQTVAPSNATNKSVNWSSTNPSVASVSSSGLVTALTAGNATITVTTVDQNKTASCEVTVTAVSNPATSYRIQFDTTGTSDSGTSYTTSNIISSGITAGSAYVSSASEVTKVYPGNGGVKLGSSTAAGSFTLALSNSGKVTARKIVVSAKKYSSDSTSISVNSSTGQSVTDANYKEYEFAITGAITTLNVAGTGKRFYISYIDVFYGEQENVTLTSVVISKSTLSLAKDATSTLTASYTPANVYPAPSLAWSTENASIATVSGGVVTGKGEGTTNIVATATQGSTVVTASCAVTVTIAANYTVKTMAYDYQDYMDNNYYSNMDSMPTTETVNLLVIPVQLSTGTTMTADTRSRIQKAYFGTEAETGWHSVSSFYNEESNGRLNITGVVSPIYNASYGATITQAQTTTLVTTATNWYKTNYSTNSGKEFDSNSDGYIDGVILIYSAENNYGNNDNLWAYCYWTSVNANTSSPVANTYFWASYDFMDESDNCLIDAHTYIHETGHVMGLDDYYNYDSASSYGAAGGFNMQDFNVGEHDPYSRVALGWIDPIVPTGSTTLTIAPGQAVILSPNDLSSNSPFDEYLILDVYSPTGLNEFDSTYKYGSMYPKGPSVTGIRVWHVDARLMRNYSGSGVPTLATTISSGNDYYHAMSNSTNSTYGSMYSGYRSYKLLHLLQCGGTNTYATGGQFAAADIWTVGKSFSMSSYASFFVNSGKLNSNTDLPYSFSVTAISGTNVTISIVKS
;
A
#
# COMPACT_ATOMS: atom_id res chain seq x y z
N MET A 1 -68.90 64.20 38.28
CA MET A 1 -67.71 64.01 39.14
C MET A 1 -67.86 62.64 39.80
N SER A 2 -67.57 61.47 39.22
CA SER A 2 -66.71 61.05 38.09
C SER A 2 -65.19 61.19 38.32
N GLY A 3 -64.49 60.05 38.37
CA GLY A 3 -63.06 59.88 38.69
C GLY A 3 -62.84 59.44 40.15
N SER A 4 -61.97 58.47 40.51
CA SER A 4 -61.00 57.71 39.69
C SER A 4 -60.56 56.37 40.33
N SER A 5 -60.23 55.39 39.47
CA SER A 5 -59.19 54.33 39.59
C SER A 5 -59.04 53.46 40.87
N TYR A 6 -59.19 52.14 40.67
CA TYR A 6 -58.55 51.09 41.49
C TYR A 6 -57.06 50.94 41.09
N SER A 7 -56.16 50.79 42.07
CA SER A 7 -54.75 50.45 41.84
C SER A 7 -54.53 48.93 41.89
N THR A 8 -54.03 48.35 40.81
CA THR A 8 -53.64 46.93 40.72
C THR A 8 -52.30 46.68 41.40
N VAL A 9 -52.22 45.63 42.22
CA VAL A 9 -50.96 45.15 42.82
C VAL A 9 -50.05 44.61 41.71
N THR A 10 -48.80 45.08 41.67
CA THR A 10 -47.76 44.63 40.75
C THR A 10 -46.45 44.39 41.51
N SER A 11 -45.80 43.26 41.24
CA SER A 11 -44.59 42.68 41.87
C SER A 11 -44.78 41.91 43.20
N ILE A 12 -44.03 40.80 43.31
CA ILE A 12 -43.79 39.98 44.51
C ILE A 12 -42.28 39.75 44.56
N ILE A 13 -41.66 39.91 45.73
CA ILE A 13 -40.21 39.71 45.96
C ILE A 13 -40.00 38.33 46.59
N ILE A 14 -39.01 37.57 46.13
CA ILE A 14 -38.55 36.33 46.76
C ILE A 14 -37.02 36.41 46.90
N GLN A 15 -36.53 36.14 48.11
CA GLN A 15 -35.11 36.21 48.46
C GLN A 15 -34.74 34.95 49.25
N TYR A 16 -33.71 34.23 48.84
CA TYR A 16 -33.13 33.13 49.63
C TYR A 16 -31.61 33.06 49.47
N SER A 17 -30.92 33.14 50.60
CA SER A 17 -29.49 32.83 50.73
C SER A 17 -29.34 31.44 51.35
N CYS A 18 -28.39 30.64 50.88
CA CYS A 18 -27.84 29.53 51.65
C CYS A 18 -26.35 29.37 51.30
N VAL A 19 -25.49 29.49 52.31
CA VAL A 19 -24.03 29.39 52.19
C VAL A 19 -23.55 28.17 52.95
N ILE A 20 -22.67 27.38 52.32
CA ILE A 20 -21.80 26.41 52.98
C ILE A 20 -20.42 26.55 52.30
N GLY A 21 -19.34 26.94 52.98
CA GLY A 21 -19.20 27.36 54.38
C GLY A 21 -17.76 27.75 54.75
N SER A 22 -17.43 27.64 56.03
CA SER A 22 -16.11 27.86 56.69
C SER A 22 -15.63 29.31 56.89
N GLY A 23 -15.04 29.60 58.07
CA GLY A 23 -13.98 30.60 58.22
C GLY A 23 -14.26 31.96 58.91
N SER A 24 -14.25 31.98 60.25
CA SER A 24 -13.72 33.06 61.14
C SER A 24 -14.33 34.48 61.26
N SER A 25 -14.38 34.92 62.54
CA SER A 25 -14.27 36.30 63.08
C SER A 25 -15.23 37.42 62.61
N ASP A 26 -16.36 37.48 63.30
CA ASP A 26 -16.86 38.64 64.08
C ASP A 26 -15.98 39.93 64.11
N THR A 27 -16.46 41.06 63.59
CA THR A 27 -16.91 42.25 64.40
C THR A 27 -17.16 43.54 63.57
N SER A 28 -18.39 44.08 63.69
CA SER A 28 -18.77 45.52 63.72
C SER A 28 -18.25 46.55 62.68
N SER A 29 -19.17 47.16 61.90
CA SER A 29 -19.80 48.50 62.19
C SER A 29 -20.10 49.38 60.96
N SER A 30 -21.19 50.17 61.05
CA SER A 30 -21.53 51.42 60.29
C SER A 30 -21.65 51.33 58.74
N SER A 31 -22.85 51.52 58.17
CA SER A 31 -23.36 52.77 57.55
C SER A 31 -22.58 53.23 56.29
N SER A 32 -23.18 53.66 55.17
CA SER A 32 -24.53 54.21 54.92
C SER A 32 -24.83 54.23 53.40
N GLU A 33 -26.11 54.38 53.05
CA GLU A 33 -26.60 55.03 51.80
C GLU A 33 -25.97 54.62 50.44
N ASP A 34 -26.74 53.88 49.63
CA ASP A 34 -27.15 54.43 48.32
C ASP A 34 -28.58 53.98 47.97
N SER A 35 -29.28 54.78 47.18
CA SER A 35 -30.70 54.66 46.88
C SER A 35 -30.95 54.44 45.39
N SER A 36 -31.20 53.19 45.00
CA SER A 36 -31.82 52.86 43.71
C SER A 36 -32.85 51.74 43.88
N SER A 37 -34.07 51.97 43.41
CA SER A 37 -35.13 50.97 43.39
C SER A 37 -34.86 49.93 42.30
N ASP A 38 -34.17 48.85 42.67
CA ASP A 38 -34.02 47.68 41.81
C ASP A 38 -35.34 46.91 41.75
N THR A 39 -35.81 46.63 40.54
CA THR A 39 -37.07 45.92 40.27
C THR A 39 -36.85 44.60 39.53
N SER A 40 -35.64 44.04 39.61
CA SER A 40 -35.29 42.77 38.99
C SER A 40 -35.20 41.62 40.01
N GLY A 41 -35.80 40.48 39.67
CA GLY A 41 -35.70 39.24 40.42
C GLY A 41 -35.17 38.14 39.52
N GLU A 42 -34.06 37.52 39.90
CA GLU A 42 -33.40 36.48 39.09
C GLU A 42 -33.93 35.08 39.43
N VAL A 43 -34.17 34.29 38.38
CA VAL A 43 -34.14 32.82 38.44
C VAL A 43 -33.31 32.34 37.26
N GLY A 44 -32.05 31.97 37.50
CA GLY A 44 -31.12 31.58 36.43
C GLY A 44 -30.75 32.71 35.46
N GLY A 45 -30.71 33.97 35.92
CA GLY A 45 -30.23 35.13 35.16
C GLY A 45 -31.18 35.71 34.10
N ASN A 46 -32.36 35.12 33.87
CA ASN A 46 -33.32 35.60 32.87
C ASN A 46 -34.50 36.36 33.50
N GLN A 47 -34.77 37.57 33.00
CA GLN A 47 -35.98 38.33 33.36
C GLN A 47 -37.17 37.94 32.46
N TYR A 48 -38.37 37.87 33.05
CA TYR A 48 -39.61 37.49 32.39
C TYR A 48 -40.70 38.55 32.59
N SER A 49 -41.42 38.89 31.52
CA SER A 49 -42.50 39.90 31.52
C SER A 49 -43.82 39.29 31.09
N LEU A 50 -44.93 39.68 31.74
CA LEU A 50 -46.25 39.12 31.45
C LEU A 50 -46.73 39.52 30.04
N VAL A 51 -47.10 38.53 29.23
CA VAL A 51 -47.74 38.74 27.92
C VAL A 51 -49.21 39.10 28.16
N THR A 52 -49.59 40.31 27.78
CA THR A 52 -50.94 40.87 27.99
C THR A 52 -51.70 41.13 26.68
N SER A 53 -51.03 40.99 25.54
CA SER A 53 -51.63 41.09 24.21
C SER A 53 -50.92 40.19 23.20
N ALA A 54 -51.64 39.74 22.16
CA ALA A 54 -51.06 38.93 21.09
C ALA A 54 -49.95 39.66 20.30
N ALA A 55 -49.91 41.00 20.33
CA ALA A 55 -48.86 41.79 19.69
C ALA A 55 -47.49 41.69 20.38
N GLN A 56 -47.43 41.15 21.61
CA GLN A 56 -46.16 40.90 22.32
C GLN A 56 -45.55 39.53 21.98
N LEU A 57 -46.29 38.68 21.25
CA LEU A 57 -45.77 37.43 20.70
C LEU A 57 -44.90 37.73 19.48
N THR A 58 -43.65 37.28 19.53
CA THR A 58 -42.62 37.50 18.52
C THR A 58 -41.95 36.17 18.23
N ILE A 59 -41.65 35.92 16.95
CA ILE A 59 -41.01 34.70 16.46
C ILE A 59 -39.57 34.63 16.97
N GLY A 60 -39.13 33.44 17.39
CA GLY A 60 -37.81 33.20 17.95
C GLY A 60 -37.62 33.55 19.43
N ASP A 61 -38.56 34.27 20.06
CA ASP A 61 -38.52 34.54 21.50
C ASP A 61 -39.06 33.35 22.31
N SER A 62 -38.59 33.20 23.55
CA SER A 62 -38.99 32.14 24.49
C SER A 62 -40.09 32.58 25.45
N TYR A 63 -41.06 31.69 25.68
CA TYR A 63 -42.21 31.94 26.55
C TYR A 63 -42.40 30.83 27.61
N LEU A 64 -42.82 31.23 28.80
CA LEU A 64 -43.20 30.40 29.93
C LEU A 64 -44.73 30.40 30.09
N ILE A 65 -45.34 29.23 30.31
CA ILE A 65 -46.80 29.07 30.44
C ILE A 65 -47.15 28.54 31.84
N THR A 66 -48.09 29.18 32.53
CA THR A 66 -48.54 28.79 33.89
C THR A 66 -50.07 28.69 33.99
N ALA A 67 -50.62 27.67 34.66
CA ALA A 67 -52.06 27.54 34.89
C ALA A 67 -52.59 28.57 35.92
N THR A 68 -53.83 29.06 35.77
CA THR A 68 -54.29 30.26 36.52
C THR A 68 -55.35 30.06 37.63
N ASN A 69 -55.91 28.86 37.86
CA ASN A 69 -56.78 28.56 39.02
C ASN A 69 -56.58 27.09 39.46
N SER A 70 -56.43 26.67 40.73
CA SER A 70 -56.90 27.14 42.06
C SER A 70 -58.31 26.67 42.50
N SER A 71 -58.55 25.34 42.51
CA SER A 71 -59.73 24.76 43.20
C SER A 71 -59.53 23.32 43.70
N ALA A 72 -58.49 23.07 44.50
CA ALA A 72 -58.41 21.92 45.41
C ALA A 72 -57.47 22.26 46.59
N TYR A 73 -57.96 22.04 47.81
CA TYR A 73 -57.30 22.24 49.11
C TYR A 73 -55.78 22.01 49.15
N TYR A 74 -55.00 23.03 49.52
CA TYR A 74 -53.89 22.94 50.48
C TYR A 74 -53.73 24.29 51.20
N ALA A 75 -53.55 24.26 52.52
CA ALA A 75 -53.33 25.43 53.36
C ALA A 75 -51.91 25.40 53.94
N ALA A 76 -51.32 26.59 54.12
CA ALA A 76 -50.00 26.84 54.70
C ALA A 76 -48.79 26.21 53.96
N GLY A 77 -48.11 27.05 53.17
CA GLY A 77 -46.65 26.97 52.99
C GLY A 77 -46.07 25.72 52.31
N THR A 78 -46.47 25.41 51.08
CA THR A 78 -45.63 24.64 50.14
C THR A 78 -46.14 24.76 48.71
N PHE A 79 -45.28 25.19 47.77
CA PHE A 79 -45.49 24.93 46.34
C PHE A 79 -44.62 23.72 45.96
N SER A 80 -45.25 22.71 45.36
CA SER A 80 -44.57 21.48 44.94
C SER A 80 -43.84 21.68 43.60
N SER A 81 -42.72 21.00 43.44
CA SER A 81 -41.77 21.14 42.32
C SER A 81 -42.21 20.40 41.05
N THR A 82 -42.65 21.13 40.01
CA THR A 82 -42.43 20.73 38.61
C THR A 82 -42.47 21.95 37.69
N TYR A 83 -41.35 22.28 37.06
CA TYR A 83 -41.30 23.31 36.02
C TYR A 83 -41.56 22.69 34.64
N LEU A 84 -42.17 23.47 33.74
CA LEU A 84 -42.21 23.17 32.31
C LEU A 84 -41.20 24.07 31.60
N THR A 85 -40.53 23.51 30.59
CA THR A 85 -39.46 24.16 29.81
C THR A 85 -40.00 25.21 28.83
N SER A 86 -39.10 25.99 28.26
CA SER A 86 -39.38 27.10 27.33
C SER A 86 -40.06 26.66 26.04
N VAL A 87 -41.00 27.47 25.54
CA VAL A 87 -41.67 27.29 24.24
C VAL A 87 -41.28 28.41 23.28
N SER A 88 -40.89 28.06 22.06
CA SER A 88 -40.54 28.98 20.96
C SER A 88 -41.63 29.02 19.86
N ILE A 89 -41.74 30.15 19.17
CA ILE A 89 -42.80 30.44 18.17
C ILE A 89 -42.19 30.54 16.77
N THR A 90 -42.77 29.84 15.77
CA THR A 90 -42.15 29.73 14.42
C THR A 90 -42.98 30.18 13.20
N SER A 91 -44.22 30.69 13.33
CA SER A 91 -44.93 31.30 12.18
C SER A 91 -46.06 32.27 12.57
N PRO A 92 -46.38 33.33 11.77
CA PRO A 92 -47.42 34.29 12.10
C PRO A 92 -48.55 34.37 11.05
N VAL A 93 -49.69 33.68 11.24
CA VAL A 93 -51.00 34.21 10.78
C VAL A 93 -52.18 33.62 11.54
N SER A 94 -53.11 34.50 11.95
CA SER A 94 -54.46 34.22 12.46
C SER A 94 -54.62 33.01 13.41
N ASN A 95 -54.41 33.25 14.71
CA ASN A 95 -54.91 32.45 15.84
C ASN A 95 -54.39 31.00 15.98
N ILE A 96 -53.45 30.55 15.16
CA ILE A 96 -52.79 29.24 15.28
C ILE A 96 -51.30 29.47 15.50
N ILE A 97 -50.75 28.80 16.52
CA ILE A 97 -49.32 28.86 16.88
C ILE A 97 -48.72 27.48 16.61
N THR A 98 -47.64 27.45 15.83
CA THR A 98 -46.80 26.27 15.64
C THR A 98 -45.58 26.38 16.55
N ILE A 99 -45.21 25.27 17.19
CA ILE A 99 -44.11 25.15 18.15
C ILE A 99 -42.99 24.36 17.46
N ASP A 100 -41.74 24.77 17.67
CA ASP A 100 -40.54 24.12 17.15
C ASP A 100 -39.68 23.57 18.29
N SER A 101 -38.81 22.61 17.98
CA SER A 101 -38.30 21.65 18.95
C SER A 101 -36.93 22.01 19.53
N GLU A 102 -36.89 22.32 20.82
CA GLU A 102 -35.79 21.90 21.69
C GLU A 102 -36.26 21.79 23.16
N ALA A 103 -35.76 20.76 23.88
CA ALA A 103 -36.00 20.50 25.30
C ALA A 103 -37.45 20.27 25.80
N VAL A 104 -38.17 19.27 25.23
CA VAL A 104 -38.99 18.26 25.96
C VAL A 104 -39.47 17.18 24.97
N ALA A 105 -39.80 15.97 25.46
CA ALA A 105 -40.12 14.79 24.65
C ALA A 105 -41.11 15.03 23.50
N SER A 106 -40.82 14.43 22.34
CA SER A 106 -41.49 14.65 21.06
C SER A 106 -43.01 14.41 21.08
N PHE A 107 -43.76 15.39 20.56
CA PHE A 107 -45.11 15.21 20.05
C PHE A 107 -45.17 15.77 18.62
N VAL A 108 -45.17 14.89 17.61
CA VAL A 108 -45.14 15.29 16.20
C VAL A 108 -46.54 15.23 15.59
N LEU A 109 -47.00 16.33 15.01
CA LEU A 109 -48.22 16.42 14.21
C LEU A 109 -47.86 16.80 12.77
N GLY A 110 -48.25 15.96 11.80
CA GLY A 110 -48.23 16.30 10.37
C GLY A 110 -47.16 15.57 9.55
N GLY A 111 -47.51 14.40 9.02
CA GLY A 111 -46.76 13.70 7.98
C GLY A 111 -47.71 12.94 7.05
N THR A 112 -47.40 12.89 5.74
CA THR A 112 -48.28 12.29 4.73
C THR A 112 -48.40 10.77 4.87
N SER A 113 -49.66 10.28 4.88
CA SER A 113 -50.06 8.86 4.87
C SER A 113 -50.14 8.10 6.21
N GLY A 114 -50.46 8.79 7.31
CA GLY A 114 -51.59 8.33 8.14
C GLY A 114 -51.38 7.27 9.23
N ALA A 115 -50.21 7.19 9.87
CA ALA A 115 -50.03 6.49 11.14
C ALA A 115 -49.09 7.28 12.07
N TYR A 116 -49.35 7.26 13.38
CA TYR A 116 -48.55 7.95 14.41
C TYR A 116 -48.39 7.07 15.66
N THR A 117 -47.23 7.16 16.31
CA THR A 117 -46.81 6.26 17.40
C THR A 117 -46.21 7.10 18.56
N LEU A 118 -46.45 6.70 19.80
CA LEU A 118 -45.90 7.38 20.99
C LEU A 118 -44.60 6.71 21.45
N THR A 119 -43.46 7.38 21.23
CA THR A 119 -42.13 6.93 21.66
C THR A 119 -41.40 7.93 22.54
N SER A 120 -40.45 7.48 23.36
CA SER A 120 -39.50 8.38 24.05
C SER A 120 -38.49 8.98 23.07
N SER A 121 -37.66 9.89 23.59
CA SER A 121 -36.42 10.38 22.96
C SER A 121 -35.41 9.29 22.58
N ALA A 122 -35.63 8.03 22.97
CA ALA A 122 -34.82 6.86 22.59
C ALA A 122 -35.60 5.83 21.75
N GLY A 123 -36.75 6.21 21.17
CA GLY A 123 -37.53 5.36 20.24
C GLY A 123 -38.35 4.23 20.87
N GLN A 124 -38.32 4.03 22.20
CA GLN A 124 -39.16 3.02 22.86
C GLN A 124 -40.63 3.44 22.95
N LEU A 125 -41.56 2.50 22.72
CA LEU A 125 -43.02 2.69 22.77
C LEU A 125 -43.56 2.71 24.23
N TYR A 126 -44.31 3.75 24.63
CA TYR A 126 -44.72 3.92 26.04
C TYR A 126 -46.16 3.56 26.43
N SER A 127 -46.96 2.97 25.53
CA SER A 127 -48.17 2.23 25.93
C SER A 127 -48.75 1.33 24.85
N SER A 128 -49.06 0.08 25.23
CA SER A 128 -50.36 -0.51 24.92
C SER A 128 -51.10 -0.73 26.24
N ALA A 129 -52.41 -0.48 26.28
CA ALA A 129 -53.24 -0.69 27.46
C ALA A 129 -54.39 -1.64 27.10
N ALA A 130 -54.25 -2.91 27.46
CA ALA A 130 -55.25 -3.93 27.14
C ALA A 130 -56.43 -3.89 28.13
N LYS A 131 -57.50 -3.18 27.76
CA LYS A 131 -58.89 -3.69 27.88
C LYS A 131 -59.90 -2.84 27.11
N ASN A 132 -60.28 -3.37 25.94
CA ASN A 132 -61.57 -3.18 25.27
C ASN A 132 -62.06 -1.74 25.04
N VAL A 133 -61.80 -1.17 23.87
CA VAL A 133 -62.71 -1.18 22.68
C VAL A 133 -61.94 -0.62 21.48
N ASN A 134 -62.04 -1.27 20.31
CA ASN A 134 -61.52 -0.72 19.06
C ASN A 134 -62.44 0.41 18.56
N TYR A 135 -61.88 1.59 18.30
CA TYR A 135 -62.45 2.53 17.34
C TYR A 135 -61.41 2.89 16.29
N SER A 136 -61.50 2.21 15.16
CA SER A 136 -61.09 2.77 13.87
C SER A 136 -62.05 3.89 13.46
N SER A 137 -61.62 4.71 12.50
CA SER A 137 -62.32 5.83 11.84
C SER A 137 -62.28 7.22 12.53
N ASN A 138 -61.53 8.11 11.86
CA ASN A 138 -61.80 9.53 11.58
C ASN A 138 -61.91 10.55 12.73
N GLY A 139 -60.89 11.42 12.83
CA GLY A 139 -60.97 12.73 13.50
C GLY A 139 -59.60 13.37 13.74
N SER A 140 -59.28 14.47 13.04
CA SER A 140 -58.09 15.30 13.27
C SER A 140 -58.42 16.54 14.11
N GLY A 141 -57.42 17.22 14.68
CA GLY A 141 -57.68 18.47 15.40
C GLY A 141 -56.55 19.48 15.55
N THR A 142 -56.92 20.76 15.62
CA THR A 142 -56.04 21.94 15.70
C THR A 142 -56.19 22.65 17.06
N TRP A 143 -55.24 23.50 17.46
CA TRP A 143 -55.31 24.27 18.72
C TRP A 143 -55.08 25.76 18.48
N ALA A 144 -55.84 26.59 19.21
CA ALA A 144 -55.75 28.05 19.16
C ALA A 144 -55.38 28.61 20.54
N ILE A 145 -54.55 29.67 20.55
CA ILE A 145 -54.25 30.47 21.75
C ILE A 145 -54.82 31.88 21.56
N THR A 146 -55.64 32.33 22.50
CA THR A 146 -56.24 33.68 22.51
C THR A 146 -55.77 34.43 23.75
N ILE A 147 -55.28 35.67 23.61
CA ILE A 147 -54.82 36.50 24.73
C ILE A 147 -55.82 37.62 24.99
N SER A 148 -56.23 37.79 26.26
CA SER A 148 -57.18 38.82 26.71
C SER A 148 -56.71 39.44 28.02
N GLY A 149 -55.84 40.45 27.93
CA GLY A 149 -55.19 41.04 29.10
C GLY A 149 -54.27 40.03 29.76
N SER A 150 -54.21 40.02 31.10
CA SER A 150 -53.34 39.13 31.89
C SER A 150 -53.64 37.62 31.81
N ILE A 151 -54.58 37.20 30.96
CA ILE A 151 -55.01 35.80 30.82
C ILE A 151 -54.99 35.42 29.33
N ALA A 152 -54.34 34.30 29.03
CA ALA A 152 -54.44 33.60 27.75
C ALA A 152 -55.33 32.36 27.89
N THR A 153 -55.97 31.94 26.79
CA THR A 153 -56.77 30.71 26.74
C THR A 153 -56.30 29.80 25.62
N ILE A 154 -56.16 28.50 25.92
CA ILE A 154 -55.77 27.45 24.96
C ILE A 154 -56.99 26.56 24.67
N GLN A 155 -57.30 26.26 23.41
CA GLN A 155 -58.47 25.46 23.02
C GLN A 155 -58.21 24.58 21.79
N ASN A 156 -58.67 23.32 21.82
CA ASN A 156 -58.76 22.48 20.62
C ASN A 156 -60.00 22.85 19.80
N THR A 157 -59.83 23.08 18.49
CA THR A 157 -60.84 23.71 17.63
C THR A 157 -61.84 22.73 17.00
N THR A 158 -61.87 21.45 17.42
CA THR A 158 -62.30 20.37 16.49
C THR A 158 -63.30 19.32 16.97
N SER A 159 -63.64 19.21 18.27
CA SER A 159 -64.76 18.32 18.70
C SER A 159 -64.60 17.48 19.99
N SER A 160 -65.04 17.98 21.16
CA SER A 160 -65.63 17.20 22.31
C SER A 160 -64.84 16.08 23.04
N TYR A 161 -64.48 16.28 24.34
CA TYR A 161 -64.66 15.37 25.52
C TYR A 161 -64.13 15.78 26.95
N GLY A 162 -62.89 16.27 27.19
CA GLY A 162 -62.31 16.61 28.54
C GLY A 162 -60.87 17.24 28.64
N SER A 163 -60.64 18.27 29.48
CA SER A 163 -59.52 19.25 29.51
C SER A 163 -58.09 18.73 29.75
N LEU A 164 -57.07 19.59 29.57
CA LEU A 164 -55.68 19.36 30.01
C LEU A 164 -55.63 19.16 31.54
N GLN A 165 -55.17 18.00 32.02
CA GLN A 165 -54.92 17.74 33.45
C GLN A 165 -53.44 17.38 33.69
N TYR A 166 -52.89 17.92 34.79
CA TYR A 166 -51.54 17.65 35.27
C TYR A 166 -51.60 16.67 36.46
N ASN A 167 -50.72 15.67 36.47
CA ASN A 167 -50.60 14.68 37.54
C ASN A 167 -49.28 14.90 38.29
N SER A 168 -49.34 15.19 39.58
CA SER A 168 -48.15 15.47 40.41
C SER A 168 -47.27 14.25 40.69
N GLY A 169 -47.75 13.03 40.41
CA GLY A 169 -46.97 11.79 40.58
C GLY A 169 -46.23 11.31 39.33
N ALA A 170 -46.52 11.88 38.15
CA ALA A 170 -45.84 11.55 36.89
C ALA A 170 -46.05 12.68 35.87
N PRO A 171 -44.98 13.28 35.29
CA PRO A 171 -45.10 14.43 34.39
C PRO A 171 -45.62 13.97 33.02
N ARG A 172 -46.94 13.89 32.89
CA ARG A 172 -47.66 13.53 31.66
C ARG A 172 -48.90 14.40 31.53
N PHE A 173 -49.16 14.89 30.32
CA PHE A 173 -50.46 15.46 29.95
C PHE A 173 -51.36 14.35 29.41
N THR A 174 -52.65 14.38 29.78
CA THR A 174 -53.68 13.52 29.19
C THR A 174 -54.81 14.39 28.64
N THR A 175 -55.26 14.13 27.41
CA THR A 175 -56.17 15.01 26.64
C THR A 175 -57.50 14.37 26.29
N TYR A 176 -58.57 15.19 26.21
CA TYR A 176 -59.85 14.79 25.57
C TYR A 176 -60.73 15.94 24.95
N THR A 177 -60.73 17.24 25.33
CA THR A 177 -61.72 18.28 24.86
C THR A 177 -61.18 19.39 23.96
N SER A 178 -62.17 19.94 23.25
CA SER A 178 -62.31 21.31 22.77
C SER A 178 -62.75 22.41 23.78
N ALA A 179 -62.32 22.41 25.04
CA ALA A 179 -62.66 23.44 26.04
C ALA A 179 -61.53 24.47 26.17
N GLN A 180 -61.87 25.75 26.41
CA GLN A 180 -60.87 26.80 26.68
C GLN A 180 -60.28 26.62 28.09
N VAL A 181 -58.97 26.49 28.18
CA VAL A 181 -58.22 26.43 29.44
C VAL A 181 -57.48 27.75 29.64
N ALA A 182 -57.73 28.42 30.76
CA ALA A 182 -57.05 29.67 31.12
C ALA A 182 -55.63 29.41 31.65
N VAL A 183 -54.68 30.18 31.15
CA VAL A 183 -53.25 30.18 31.50
C VAL A 183 -52.72 31.62 31.52
N ALA A 184 -51.53 31.85 32.06
CA ALA A 184 -50.75 33.07 31.87
C ALA A 184 -49.49 32.75 31.07
N LEU A 185 -49.07 33.69 30.21
CA LEU A 185 -47.84 33.61 29.43
C LEU A 185 -46.86 34.68 29.90
N TYR A 186 -45.59 34.33 30.03
CA TYR A 186 -44.50 35.27 30.31
C TYR A 186 -43.43 35.15 29.23
N LYS A 187 -42.97 36.29 28.71
CA LYS A 187 -41.93 36.42 27.68
C LYS A 187 -40.57 36.64 28.33
N SER A 188 -39.55 35.87 27.96
CA SER A 188 -38.17 36.17 28.36
C SER A 188 -37.68 37.44 27.65
N SER A 189 -37.09 38.38 28.39
CA SER A 189 -36.45 39.55 27.79
C SER A 189 -34.98 39.27 27.45
N SER A 190 -34.75 38.79 26.23
CA SER A 190 -33.45 38.90 25.55
C SER A 190 -33.29 40.32 25.00
N SER A 191 -32.13 40.94 25.21
CA SER A 191 -31.78 42.19 24.52
C SER A 191 -31.43 41.89 23.07
N ALA A 192 -32.23 42.38 22.12
CA ALA A 192 -31.97 42.16 20.69
C ALA A 192 -30.62 42.78 20.25
N PRO A 193 -29.82 42.09 19.41
CA PRO A 193 -28.63 42.68 18.83
C PRO A 193 -29.01 43.86 17.93
N SER A 194 -28.40 45.03 18.18
CA SER A 194 -28.78 46.29 17.50
C SER A 194 -28.10 46.49 16.13
N VAL A 195 -27.47 45.45 15.58
CA VAL A 195 -26.63 45.50 14.38
C VAL A 195 -27.00 44.40 13.38
N THR A 196 -26.84 44.69 12.08
CA THR A 196 -27.19 43.78 10.98
C THR A 196 -26.02 43.63 10.00
N LEU A 197 -25.89 42.45 9.36
CA LEU A 197 -24.76 42.17 8.48
C LEU A 197 -24.84 42.95 7.16
N SER A 198 -23.86 43.83 6.93
CA SER A 198 -23.78 44.66 5.72
C SER A 198 -23.01 43.97 4.58
N SER A 199 -21.85 43.39 4.87
CA SER A 199 -20.98 42.70 3.91
C SER A 199 -20.06 41.68 4.56
N ILE A 200 -19.46 40.83 3.74
CA ILE A 200 -18.27 40.04 4.11
C ILE A 200 -17.19 40.26 3.04
N SER A 201 -15.93 40.07 3.40
CA SER A 201 -14.77 40.17 2.49
C SER A 201 -13.68 39.18 2.86
N VAL A 202 -12.97 38.65 1.86
CA VAL A 202 -11.72 37.91 2.08
C VAL A 202 -10.61 38.92 2.35
N THR A 203 -10.09 38.94 3.57
CA THR A 203 -9.02 39.86 3.99
C THR A 203 -7.64 39.23 3.88
N THR A 204 -7.55 37.89 3.94
CA THR A 204 -6.34 37.11 3.59
C THR A 204 -6.75 35.91 2.73
N PRO A 205 -6.16 35.68 1.55
CA PRO A 205 -6.42 34.48 0.75
C PRO A 205 -5.83 33.21 1.42
N PRO A 206 -6.18 31.99 0.96
CA PRO A 206 -5.55 30.76 1.46
C PRO A 206 -4.03 30.76 1.24
N THR A 207 -3.29 30.06 2.09
CA THR A 207 -1.83 29.93 2.01
C THR A 207 -1.39 29.28 0.69
N LYS A 208 -2.12 28.26 0.23
CA LYS A 208 -1.91 27.64 -1.09
C LYS A 208 -2.90 28.23 -2.11
N THR A 209 -2.38 28.91 -3.12
CA THR A 209 -3.18 29.52 -4.20
C THR A 209 -2.94 28.90 -5.58
N ALA A 210 -1.98 27.98 -5.68
CA ALA A 210 -1.61 27.29 -6.91
C ALA A 210 -1.64 25.76 -6.71
N TYR A 211 -2.26 25.07 -7.66
CA TYR A 211 -2.54 23.63 -7.62
C TYR A 211 -2.25 22.96 -8.96
N VAL A 212 -2.13 21.63 -8.96
CA VAL A 212 -2.21 20.80 -10.17
C VAL A 212 -3.53 20.00 -10.21
N THR A 213 -3.99 19.65 -11.42
CA THR A 213 -5.24 18.89 -11.61
C THR A 213 -5.22 17.59 -10.82
N GLY A 214 -6.22 17.39 -9.95
CA GLY A 214 -6.35 16.23 -9.08
C GLY A 214 -5.98 16.49 -7.62
N GLU A 215 -5.35 17.61 -7.29
CA GLU A 215 -5.10 17.98 -5.89
C GLU A 215 -6.39 18.41 -5.16
N TYR A 216 -6.38 18.22 -3.84
CA TYR A 216 -7.41 18.71 -2.93
C TYR A 216 -7.23 20.21 -2.64
N LEU A 217 -8.34 20.95 -2.69
CA LEU A 217 -8.42 22.35 -2.27
C LEU A 217 -8.11 22.47 -0.77
N ASP A 218 -7.21 23.39 -0.43
CA ASP A 218 -6.81 23.68 0.94
C ASP A 218 -7.07 25.17 1.24
N LEU A 219 -8.01 25.43 2.16
CA LEU A 219 -8.39 26.76 2.60
C LEU A 219 -7.63 27.23 3.85
N THR A 220 -6.61 26.50 4.29
CA THR A 220 -5.75 26.91 5.41
C THR A 220 -5.16 28.30 5.17
N GLY A 221 -5.22 29.16 6.20
CA GLY A 221 -4.79 30.56 6.13
C GLY A 221 -5.81 31.55 5.55
N LEU A 222 -6.95 31.08 5.01
CA LEU A 222 -8.03 31.97 4.57
C LEU A 222 -8.61 32.75 5.76
N VAL A 223 -8.66 34.08 5.66
CA VAL A 223 -9.30 34.96 6.65
C VAL A 223 -10.45 35.71 5.99
N VAL A 224 -11.64 35.58 6.59
CA VAL A 224 -12.87 36.24 6.13
C VAL A 224 -13.35 37.18 7.23
N THR A 225 -13.68 38.42 6.87
CA THR A 225 -14.11 39.47 7.80
C THR A 225 -15.51 39.93 7.45
N ALA A 226 -16.40 39.97 8.44
CA ALA A 226 -17.73 40.56 8.38
C ALA A 226 -17.70 42.06 8.66
N THR A 227 -18.65 42.79 8.12
CA THR A 227 -18.91 44.21 8.42
C THR A 227 -20.38 44.40 8.70
N PHE A 228 -20.71 45.06 9.81
CA PHE A 228 -22.09 45.28 10.26
C PHE A 228 -22.56 46.72 9.96
N SER A 229 -23.86 46.98 10.13
CA SER A 229 -24.52 48.25 9.78
C SER A 229 -24.17 49.45 10.67
N ASP A 230 -23.55 49.22 11.82
CA ASP A 230 -22.89 50.24 12.65
C ASP A 230 -21.43 50.51 12.24
N SER A 231 -20.95 49.86 11.17
CA SER A 231 -19.56 49.85 10.68
C SER A 231 -18.55 49.08 11.55
N SER A 232 -18.99 48.29 12.53
CA SER A 232 -18.12 47.34 13.23
C SER A 232 -17.72 46.17 12.32
N THR A 233 -16.60 45.51 12.66
CA THR A 233 -16.05 44.38 11.88
C THR A 233 -15.60 43.24 12.77
N GLU A 234 -15.79 42.01 12.30
CA GLU A 234 -15.46 40.77 13.02
C GLU A 234 -14.78 39.76 12.09
N VAL A 235 -13.76 39.03 12.57
CA VAL A 235 -13.18 37.90 11.83
C VAL A 235 -14.08 36.68 12.02
N ILE A 236 -14.62 36.16 10.93
CA ILE A 236 -15.57 35.05 10.93
C ILE A 236 -14.81 33.75 11.14
N ASN A 237 -15.21 32.95 12.14
CA ASN A 237 -14.66 31.62 12.35
C ASN A 237 -14.95 30.71 11.14
N SER A 238 -13.99 29.89 10.72
CA SER A 238 -14.11 29.01 9.55
C SER A 238 -15.19 27.94 9.65
N SER A 239 -15.67 27.63 10.86
CA SER A 239 -16.85 26.78 11.08
C SER A 239 -18.18 27.50 10.81
N SER A 240 -18.20 28.84 10.76
CA SER A 240 -19.41 29.66 10.70
C SER A 240 -19.77 30.13 9.29
N TYR A 241 -18.85 30.08 8.32
CA TYR A 241 -19.12 30.31 6.90
C TYR A 241 -19.02 29.01 6.10
N SER A 242 -19.71 28.93 4.96
CA SER A 242 -19.54 27.85 3.98
C SER A 242 -18.68 28.31 2.81
N ALA A 243 -17.99 27.37 2.16
CA ALA A 243 -17.21 27.60 0.95
C ALA A 243 -17.68 26.67 -0.18
N THR A 244 -17.62 27.13 -1.43
CA THR A 244 -17.96 26.34 -2.62
C THR A 244 -16.98 26.65 -3.76
N PRO A 245 -16.11 25.71 -4.17
CA PRO A 245 -15.94 24.36 -3.61
C PRO A 245 -15.56 24.37 -2.12
N ALA A 246 -15.92 23.31 -1.40
CA ALA A 246 -15.62 23.17 0.02
C ALA A 246 -14.13 22.84 0.25
N ASN A 247 -13.62 23.09 1.46
CA ASN A 247 -12.28 22.61 1.83
C ASN A 247 -12.18 21.09 1.62
N GLY A 248 -11.07 20.60 1.07
CA GLY A 248 -10.92 19.19 0.69
C GLY A 248 -11.63 18.78 -0.61
N SER A 249 -12.11 19.72 -1.44
CA SER A 249 -12.66 19.37 -2.77
C SER A 249 -11.55 19.11 -3.80
N ILE A 250 -11.67 18.04 -4.61
CA ILE A 250 -10.72 17.77 -5.71
C ILE A 250 -10.85 18.83 -6.81
N LEU A 251 -9.72 19.42 -7.21
CA LEU A 251 -9.63 20.42 -8.27
C LEU A 251 -9.35 19.74 -9.63
N SER A 252 -10.40 19.42 -10.37
CA SER A 252 -10.35 18.61 -11.61
C SER A 252 -10.25 19.42 -12.92
N THR A 253 -10.38 20.74 -12.88
CA THR A 253 -10.43 21.60 -14.07
C THR A 253 -9.26 22.57 -14.10
N VAL A 254 -8.48 22.56 -15.20
CA VAL A 254 -7.36 23.48 -15.45
C VAL A 254 -7.89 24.90 -15.68
N GLY A 255 -7.26 25.90 -15.06
CA GLY A 255 -7.63 27.31 -15.16
C GLY A 255 -7.77 27.97 -13.79
N THR A 256 -8.60 29.00 -13.70
CA THR A 256 -8.87 29.70 -12.43
C THR A 256 -10.15 29.14 -11.79
N THR A 257 -10.02 28.50 -10.63
CA THR A 257 -11.17 28.08 -9.82
C THR A 257 -11.58 29.23 -8.90
N THR A 258 -12.83 29.66 -9.01
CA THR A 258 -13.43 30.64 -8.09
C THR A 258 -14.04 29.91 -6.90
N ILE A 259 -13.64 30.31 -5.70
CA ILE A 259 -14.19 29.82 -4.43
C ILE A 259 -15.16 30.88 -3.93
N THR A 260 -16.42 30.51 -3.73
CA THR A 260 -17.46 31.38 -3.17
C THR A 260 -17.60 31.09 -1.68
N ILE A 261 -17.46 32.11 -0.85
CA ILE A 261 -17.68 32.07 0.59
C ILE A 261 -19.05 32.66 0.88
N SER A 262 -19.85 32.01 1.74
CA SER A 262 -21.17 32.46 2.16
C SER A 262 -21.29 32.44 3.69
N TYR A 263 -21.77 33.54 4.27
CA TYR A 263 -21.98 33.69 5.71
C TYR A 263 -23.38 34.26 6.00
N THR A 264 -24.04 33.76 7.04
CA THR A 264 -25.37 34.20 7.46
C THR A 264 -25.34 34.63 8.93
N TYR A 265 -25.78 35.86 9.19
CA TYR A 265 -25.91 36.41 10.55
C TYR A 265 -27.31 37.00 10.73
N VAL A 266 -28.04 36.54 11.76
CA VAL A 266 -29.41 36.96 12.10
C VAL A 266 -30.32 37.01 10.85
N GLY A 267 -30.32 35.91 10.08
CA GLY A 267 -31.14 35.73 8.87
C GLY A 267 -30.67 36.51 7.62
N VAL A 268 -29.60 37.31 7.69
CA VAL A 268 -29.03 38.01 6.53
C VAL A 268 -27.81 37.26 6.01
N THR A 269 -27.88 36.75 4.78
CA THR A 269 -26.74 36.10 4.10
C THR A 269 -25.96 37.09 3.23
N LYS A 270 -24.63 37.00 3.26
CA LYS A 270 -23.71 37.71 2.37
C LYS A 270 -22.69 36.74 1.78
N MET A 271 -22.19 37.07 0.59
CA MET A 271 -21.19 36.27 -0.11
C MET A 271 -20.00 37.13 -0.54
N THR A 272 -18.83 36.52 -0.62
CA THR A 272 -17.59 37.05 -1.21
C THR A 272 -16.90 35.93 -1.99
N THR A 273 -15.94 36.24 -2.86
CA THR A 273 -15.16 35.23 -3.57
C THR A 273 -13.66 35.39 -3.34
N THR A 274 -12.92 34.31 -3.55
CA THR A 274 -11.48 34.31 -3.80
C THR A 274 -11.19 33.35 -4.96
N ALA A 275 -9.96 33.33 -5.48
CA ALA A 275 -9.58 32.53 -6.63
C ALA A 275 -8.26 31.80 -6.43
N VAL A 276 -8.17 30.58 -6.95
CA VAL A 276 -6.95 29.76 -7.00
C VAL A 276 -6.68 29.31 -8.43
N SER A 277 -5.42 29.09 -8.79
CA SER A 277 -5.02 28.62 -10.12
C SER A 277 -4.73 27.13 -10.12
N VAL A 278 -5.34 26.38 -11.03
CA VAL A 278 -5.11 24.95 -11.27
C VAL A 278 -4.38 24.79 -12.60
N SER A 279 -3.25 24.09 -12.58
CA SER A 279 -2.42 23.80 -13.76
C SER A 279 -2.49 22.32 -14.13
N ALA A 280 -2.29 21.99 -15.41
CA ALA A 280 -2.15 20.60 -15.80
C ALA A 280 -0.84 20.01 -15.22
N PRO A 281 -0.77 18.70 -14.93
CA PRO A 281 0.49 18.06 -14.58
C PRO A 281 1.56 18.33 -15.63
N ALA A 282 2.78 18.65 -15.19
CA ALA A 282 3.87 18.97 -16.10
C ALA A 282 4.24 17.76 -16.97
N THR A 283 4.05 17.86 -18.30
CA THR A 283 4.46 16.80 -19.22
C THR A 283 5.99 16.79 -19.33
N ILE A 284 6.59 15.63 -19.04
CA ILE A 284 8.00 15.40 -19.27
C ILE A 284 8.17 15.05 -20.75
N ASN A 285 8.31 16.10 -21.55
CA ASN A 285 8.40 16.01 -23.00
C ASN A 285 9.65 15.23 -23.43
N VAL A 286 9.55 14.47 -24.52
CA VAL A 286 10.70 13.79 -25.12
C VAL A 286 11.73 14.82 -25.63
N THR A 287 12.97 14.70 -25.14
CA THR A 287 14.11 15.52 -25.56
C THR A 287 14.84 14.90 -26.75
N GLY A 288 14.88 13.57 -26.86
CA GLY A 288 15.52 12.87 -27.97
C GLY A 288 15.16 11.39 -28.09
N VAL A 289 15.51 10.80 -29.23
CA VAL A 289 15.52 9.35 -29.46
C VAL A 289 16.84 8.98 -30.12
N THR A 290 17.37 7.80 -29.83
CA THR A 290 18.59 7.25 -30.43
C THR A 290 18.34 5.82 -30.91
N LEU A 291 19.12 5.38 -31.90
CA LEU A 291 19.17 3.99 -32.34
C LEU A 291 20.49 3.36 -31.89
N ASP A 292 20.48 2.04 -31.70
CA ASP A 292 21.67 1.22 -31.48
C ASP A 292 22.60 1.16 -32.70
N GLN A 293 22.07 1.37 -33.91
CA GLN A 293 22.83 1.38 -35.16
C GLN A 293 22.42 2.57 -36.06
N SER A 294 23.42 3.17 -36.73
CA SER A 294 23.23 4.25 -37.72
C SER A 294 23.39 3.80 -39.17
N THR A 295 23.94 2.61 -39.41
CA THR A 295 24.11 1.99 -40.73
C THR A 295 23.92 0.48 -40.65
N LEU A 296 23.33 -0.10 -41.69
CA LEU A 296 23.11 -1.54 -41.88
C LEU A 296 23.50 -1.93 -43.31
N GLU A 297 24.21 -3.03 -43.47
CA GLU A 297 24.47 -3.68 -44.76
C GLU A 297 23.83 -5.07 -44.73
N LEU A 298 23.04 -5.40 -45.76
CA LEU A 298 22.25 -6.64 -45.83
C LEU A 298 22.27 -7.19 -47.26
N ASP A 299 22.33 -8.51 -47.42
CA ASP A 299 22.02 -9.15 -48.70
C ASP A 299 20.49 -9.32 -48.89
N VAL A 300 20.05 -9.48 -50.13
CA VAL A 300 18.63 -9.69 -50.46
C VAL A 300 18.08 -10.94 -49.75
N ASN A 301 16.96 -10.75 -49.03
CA ASN A 301 16.28 -11.68 -48.10
C ASN A 301 16.83 -11.76 -46.65
N GLU A 302 17.84 -10.97 -46.27
CA GLU A 302 18.29 -10.91 -44.87
C GLU A 302 17.42 -9.99 -43.99
N THR A 303 17.53 -10.15 -42.66
CA THR A 303 16.81 -9.37 -41.65
C THR A 303 17.72 -8.92 -40.51
N ALA A 304 17.44 -7.73 -39.96
CA ALA A 304 18.13 -7.18 -38.78
C ALA A 304 17.12 -6.38 -37.92
N THR A 305 17.37 -6.24 -36.62
CA THR A 305 16.49 -5.45 -35.73
C THR A 305 17.21 -4.21 -35.25
N LEU A 306 16.54 -3.05 -35.31
CA LEU A 306 16.99 -1.78 -34.78
C LEU A 306 16.29 -1.50 -33.44
N THR A 307 17.05 -1.10 -32.42
CA THR A 307 16.56 -0.82 -31.06
C THR A 307 16.60 0.68 -30.78
N GLN A 308 15.45 1.24 -30.38
CA GLN A 308 15.30 2.66 -30.06
C GLN A 308 15.35 2.93 -28.55
N THR A 309 16.04 4.01 -28.15
CA THR A 309 16.06 4.52 -26.77
C THR A 309 15.53 5.95 -26.73
N VAL A 310 14.52 6.21 -25.90
CA VAL A 310 13.86 7.53 -25.74
C VAL A 310 14.36 8.23 -24.48
N ALA A 311 14.67 9.53 -24.59
CA ALA A 311 15.18 10.37 -23.51
C ALA A 311 14.26 11.58 -23.23
N PRO A 312 14.09 11.99 -21.95
CA PRO A 312 14.60 11.34 -20.74
C PRO A 312 13.88 10.02 -20.44
N SER A 313 14.47 9.18 -19.58
CA SER A 313 13.92 7.87 -19.23
C SER A 313 12.58 7.93 -18.46
N ASN A 314 12.19 9.09 -17.96
CA ASN A 314 10.89 9.38 -17.33
C ASN A 314 9.94 10.21 -18.23
N ALA A 315 10.20 10.32 -19.54
CA ALA A 315 9.31 11.01 -20.47
C ALA A 315 7.88 10.45 -20.43
N THR A 316 6.88 11.34 -20.44
CA THR A 316 5.46 11.00 -20.22
C THR A 316 4.87 10.16 -21.35
N ASN A 317 5.36 10.30 -22.59
CA ASN A 317 4.97 9.47 -23.72
C ASN A 317 6.22 9.00 -24.48
N LYS A 318 6.45 7.68 -24.50
CA LYS A 318 7.62 7.04 -25.13
C LYS A 318 7.28 6.30 -26.42
N SER A 319 6.05 6.42 -26.93
CA SER A 319 5.62 5.74 -28.15
C SER A 319 6.40 6.24 -29.36
N VAL A 320 6.67 5.36 -30.32
CA VAL A 320 7.37 5.70 -31.57
C VAL A 320 6.68 5.10 -32.78
N ASN A 321 6.90 5.72 -33.94
CA ASN A 321 6.53 5.22 -35.26
C ASN A 321 7.80 4.91 -36.06
N TRP A 322 7.75 3.86 -36.88
CA TRP A 322 8.83 3.47 -37.79
C TRP A 322 8.43 3.72 -39.25
N SER A 323 9.41 4.06 -40.07
CA SER A 323 9.22 4.31 -41.50
C SER A 323 10.47 3.93 -42.30
N SER A 324 10.29 3.63 -43.59
CA SER A 324 11.38 3.42 -44.55
C SER A 324 11.20 4.37 -45.73
N THR A 325 12.29 5.00 -46.19
CA THR A 325 12.27 5.82 -47.42
C THR A 325 12.08 4.97 -48.69
N ASN A 326 12.37 3.67 -48.65
CA ASN A 326 12.16 2.74 -49.75
C ASN A 326 11.76 1.34 -49.24
N PRO A 327 10.47 1.13 -48.88
CA PRO A 327 9.98 -0.14 -48.34
C PRO A 327 10.17 -1.35 -49.26
N SER A 328 10.34 -1.14 -50.57
CA SER A 328 10.63 -2.18 -51.56
C SER A 328 12.10 -2.61 -51.63
N VAL A 329 13.02 -1.82 -51.08
CA VAL A 329 14.44 -2.18 -50.88
C VAL A 329 14.63 -2.75 -49.49
N ALA A 330 14.21 -2.02 -48.45
CA ALA A 330 14.17 -2.51 -47.08
C ALA A 330 12.89 -2.04 -46.37
N SER A 331 12.10 -2.99 -45.87
CA SER A 331 10.89 -2.73 -45.08
C SER A 331 11.20 -2.75 -43.58
N VAL A 332 10.36 -2.13 -42.74
CA VAL A 332 10.51 -2.14 -41.27
C VAL A 332 9.17 -2.38 -40.57
N SER A 333 9.16 -3.19 -39.51
CA SER A 333 7.97 -3.45 -38.68
C SER A 333 7.75 -2.37 -37.60
N SER A 334 6.59 -2.39 -36.94
CA SER A 334 6.33 -1.57 -35.75
C SER A 334 7.24 -1.86 -34.56
N SER A 335 7.96 -2.99 -34.57
CA SER A 335 8.92 -3.40 -33.54
C SER A 335 10.39 -3.16 -33.94
N GLY A 336 10.66 -2.43 -35.02
CA GLY A 336 12.03 -2.15 -35.50
C GLY A 336 12.71 -3.29 -36.26
N LEU A 337 11.99 -4.37 -36.64
CA LEU A 337 12.55 -5.43 -37.48
C LEU A 337 12.61 -4.98 -38.95
N VAL A 338 13.81 -4.89 -39.50
CA VAL A 338 14.14 -4.54 -40.88
C VAL A 338 14.29 -5.81 -41.74
N THR A 339 13.72 -5.80 -42.94
CA THR A 339 13.81 -6.91 -43.91
C THR A 339 14.27 -6.39 -45.27
N ALA A 340 15.39 -6.92 -45.79
CA ALA A 340 15.94 -6.61 -47.10
C ALA A 340 15.24 -7.39 -48.22
N LEU A 341 14.74 -6.69 -49.24
CA LEU A 341 13.86 -7.24 -50.29
C LEU A 341 14.43 -7.13 -51.70
N THR A 342 15.07 -6.01 -52.04
CA THR A 342 15.73 -5.80 -53.33
C THR A 342 16.96 -4.91 -53.17
N ALA A 343 17.92 -5.05 -54.07
CA ALA A 343 19.16 -4.30 -54.02
C ALA A 343 18.96 -2.79 -54.24
N GLY A 344 19.68 -1.98 -53.45
CA GLY A 344 19.59 -0.52 -53.45
C GLY A 344 19.78 0.03 -52.03
N ASN A 345 19.51 1.32 -51.84
CA ASN A 345 19.59 1.96 -50.53
C ASN A 345 18.19 2.36 -50.01
N ALA A 346 18.01 2.28 -48.71
CA ALA A 346 16.84 2.74 -47.97
C ALA A 346 17.29 3.38 -46.65
N THR A 347 16.46 4.24 -46.07
CA THR A 347 16.73 4.84 -44.75
C THR A 347 15.56 4.51 -43.84
N ILE A 348 15.86 3.82 -42.74
CA ILE A 348 14.87 3.50 -41.71
C ILE A 348 14.89 4.62 -40.68
N THR A 349 13.73 5.23 -40.41
CA THR A 349 13.60 6.33 -39.46
C THR A 349 12.61 5.98 -38.37
N VAL A 350 13.05 6.05 -37.11
CA VAL A 350 12.20 6.05 -35.93
C VAL A 350 11.83 7.49 -35.58
N THR A 351 10.55 7.75 -35.30
CA THR A 351 10.02 9.05 -34.90
C THR A 351 9.20 8.90 -33.63
N THR A 352 9.53 9.67 -32.60
CA THR A 352 8.74 9.71 -31.36
C THR A 352 7.39 10.36 -31.60
N VAL A 353 6.32 9.77 -31.05
CA VAL A 353 4.94 10.30 -31.16
C VAL A 353 4.83 11.63 -30.43
N ASP A 354 5.53 11.76 -29.30
CA ASP A 354 5.72 13.03 -28.61
C ASP A 354 6.90 13.81 -29.19
N GLN A 355 6.70 15.10 -29.47
CA GLN A 355 7.71 16.05 -29.98
C GLN A 355 8.45 15.68 -31.29
N ASN A 356 8.06 14.63 -32.01
CA ASN A 356 8.60 14.24 -33.33
C ASN A 356 10.13 14.19 -33.39
N LYS A 357 10.79 13.75 -32.31
CA LYS A 357 12.25 13.50 -32.34
C LYS A 357 12.54 12.28 -33.21
N THR A 358 13.56 12.37 -34.05
CA THR A 358 13.91 11.34 -35.02
C THR A 358 15.31 10.79 -34.80
N ALA A 359 15.48 9.50 -35.08
CA ALA A 359 16.78 8.87 -35.34
C ALA A 359 16.67 7.97 -36.57
N SER A 360 17.75 7.81 -37.30
CA SER A 360 17.75 7.13 -38.60
C SER A 360 18.93 6.20 -38.78
N CYS A 361 18.70 5.08 -39.46
CA CYS A 361 19.70 4.13 -39.90
C CYS A 361 19.68 4.02 -41.43
N GLU A 362 20.84 4.17 -42.07
CA GLU A 362 20.99 3.96 -43.52
C GLU A 362 21.20 2.47 -43.81
N VAL A 363 20.34 1.89 -44.65
CA VAL A 363 20.37 0.48 -45.05
C VAL A 363 20.84 0.37 -46.50
N THR A 364 21.96 -0.31 -46.71
CA THR A 364 22.45 -0.70 -48.03
C THR A 364 22.13 -2.16 -48.26
N VAL A 365 21.32 -2.44 -49.28
CA VAL A 365 21.00 -3.81 -49.71
C VAL A 365 21.80 -4.15 -50.96
N THR A 366 22.69 -5.14 -50.87
CA THR A 366 23.53 -5.56 -52.00
C THR A 366 22.82 -6.54 -52.93
N ALA A 367 22.98 -6.33 -54.24
CA ALA A 367 22.63 -7.36 -55.21
C ALA A 367 23.67 -8.48 -55.12
N VAL A 368 23.19 -9.73 -55.07
CA VAL A 368 24.06 -10.92 -55.14
C VAL A 368 24.74 -10.94 -56.51
N SER A 369 25.93 -10.34 -56.60
CA SER A 369 26.58 -10.03 -57.87
C SER A 369 27.82 -10.89 -58.08
N ASN A 370 27.74 -11.79 -59.07
CA ASN A 370 28.51 -11.81 -60.32
C ASN A 370 28.46 -13.24 -60.91
N PRO A 371 28.43 -13.44 -62.24
CA PRO A 371 28.39 -14.77 -62.82
C PRO A 371 29.77 -15.42 -62.66
N ALA A 372 29.85 -16.48 -61.86
CA ALA A 372 31.08 -17.26 -61.77
C ALA A 372 31.37 -17.91 -63.13
N THR A 373 32.60 -17.77 -63.62
CA THR A 373 33.06 -18.37 -64.87
C THR A 373 32.96 -19.90 -64.76
N SER A 374 32.03 -20.50 -65.51
CA SER A 374 31.82 -21.95 -65.52
C SER A 374 32.60 -22.60 -66.65
N TYR A 375 33.26 -23.70 -66.34
CA TYR A 375 33.82 -24.62 -67.33
C TYR A 375 32.93 -25.86 -67.36
N ARG A 376 32.26 -26.07 -68.49
CA ARG A 376 31.42 -27.24 -68.73
C ARG A 376 32.23 -28.37 -69.33
N ILE A 377 32.33 -29.48 -68.62
CA ILE A 377 32.87 -30.75 -69.12
C ILE A 377 31.71 -31.52 -69.75
N GLN A 378 31.66 -31.52 -71.08
CA GLN A 378 30.80 -32.41 -71.88
C GLN A 378 31.61 -33.61 -72.38
N PHE A 379 30.95 -34.76 -72.45
CA PHE A 379 31.52 -35.98 -73.01
C PHE A 379 31.06 -36.13 -74.46
N ASP A 380 31.96 -35.99 -75.42
CA ASP A 380 31.62 -36.17 -76.84
C ASP A 380 31.47 -37.66 -77.19
N THR A 381 30.44 -38.00 -77.96
CA THR A 381 29.98 -39.38 -78.20
C THR A 381 30.04 -39.80 -79.67
N THR A 382 31.10 -39.38 -80.38
CA THR A 382 31.40 -39.88 -81.74
C THR A 382 32.30 -41.12 -81.70
N GLY A 383 31.73 -42.30 -81.41
CA GLY A 383 32.45 -43.57 -81.54
C GLY A 383 31.75 -44.76 -80.87
N THR A 384 31.39 -45.77 -81.66
CA THR A 384 30.93 -47.08 -81.16
C THR A 384 32.09 -48.08 -81.12
N SER A 385 32.39 -48.63 -79.94
CA SER A 385 33.17 -49.85 -79.78
C SER A 385 32.65 -50.67 -78.61
N ASP A 386 32.71 -52.00 -78.73
CA ASP A 386 32.27 -52.93 -77.69
C ASP A 386 33.29 -53.08 -76.55
N SER A 387 32.86 -53.74 -75.49
CA SER A 387 33.52 -53.87 -74.18
C SER A 387 35.02 -54.22 -74.22
N GLY A 388 35.83 -53.48 -73.42
CA GLY A 388 37.16 -53.90 -73.00
C GLY A 388 38.31 -52.93 -73.28
N THR A 389 38.08 -51.80 -73.95
CA THR A 389 39.14 -50.85 -74.33
C THR A 389 39.23 -49.66 -73.36
N SER A 390 40.43 -49.35 -72.87
CA SER A 390 40.69 -48.15 -72.08
C SER A 390 40.56 -46.88 -72.94
N TYR A 391 39.68 -45.97 -72.53
CA TYR A 391 39.53 -44.67 -73.20
C TYR A 391 40.72 -43.76 -72.85
N THR A 392 41.55 -43.43 -73.84
CA THR A 392 42.52 -42.33 -73.72
C THR A 392 41.87 -41.00 -74.06
N THR A 393 42.17 -39.97 -73.27
CA THR A 393 41.35 -38.77 -73.08
C THR A 393 41.50 -37.71 -74.19
N SER A 394 41.13 -38.05 -75.43
CA SER A 394 41.23 -37.12 -76.57
C SER A 394 39.93 -36.35 -76.88
N ASN A 395 38.78 -36.80 -76.37
CA ASN A 395 37.45 -36.25 -76.73
C ASN A 395 36.77 -35.50 -75.56
N ILE A 396 37.53 -34.69 -74.83
CA ILE A 396 36.97 -33.66 -73.94
C ILE A 396 37.12 -32.31 -74.67
N ILE A 397 36.03 -31.82 -75.27
CA ILE A 397 36.02 -30.46 -75.82
C ILE A 397 36.00 -29.48 -74.65
N SER A 398 37.16 -28.95 -74.29
CA SER A 398 37.27 -27.86 -73.33
C SER A 398 37.45 -26.54 -74.07
N SER A 399 36.42 -25.70 -74.03
CA SER A 399 36.53 -24.31 -74.50
C SER A 399 37.37 -23.51 -73.50
N GLY A 400 38.64 -23.23 -73.84
CA GLY A 400 39.47 -22.24 -73.15
C GLY A 400 40.44 -22.74 -72.07
N ILE A 401 40.97 -23.97 -72.14
CA ILE A 401 42.05 -24.42 -71.23
C ILE A 401 43.44 -24.11 -71.82
N THR A 402 44.27 -23.39 -71.05
CA THR A 402 45.74 -23.39 -71.22
C THR A 402 46.46 -23.35 -69.85
N ALA A 403 46.01 -24.20 -68.93
CA ALA A 403 46.76 -24.73 -67.78
C ALA A 403 45.88 -25.76 -67.05
N GLY A 404 46.43 -26.93 -66.72
CA GLY A 404 45.72 -27.98 -65.96
C GLY A 404 44.78 -28.84 -66.81
N SER A 405 45.28 -29.97 -67.32
CA SER A 405 44.46 -30.95 -68.04
C SER A 405 43.56 -31.72 -67.07
N ALA A 406 42.28 -31.81 -67.36
CA ALA A 406 41.38 -32.74 -66.68
C ALA A 406 41.43 -34.12 -67.38
N TYR A 407 41.68 -35.19 -66.63
CA TYR A 407 41.74 -36.54 -67.18
C TYR A 407 41.10 -37.59 -66.27
N VAL A 408 40.59 -38.64 -66.90
CA VAL A 408 39.97 -39.79 -66.20
C VAL A 408 41.09 -40.73 -65.78
N SER A 409 41.40 -40.80 -64.48
CA SER A 409 42.53 -41.61 -64.00
C SER A 409 42.23 -43.10 -63.92
N SER A 410 40.96 -43.46 -63.76
CA SER A 410 40.47 -44.84 -63.79
C SER A 410 38.94 -44.85 -63.98
N ALA A 411 38.45 -45.79 -64.78
CA ALA A 411 37.02 -46.10 -64.90
C ALA A 411 36.81 -47.61 -64.88
N SER A 412 36.11 -48.10 -63.86
CA SER A 412 35.78 -49.53 -63.74
C SER A 412 34.47 -49.81 -64.49
N GLU A 413 34.55 -50.68 -65.51
CA GLU A 413 33.44 -51.09 -66.40
C GLU A 413 32.64 -49.95 -67.07
N VAL A 414 33.21 -49.36 -68.13
CA VAL A 414 32.43 -48.64 -69.16
C VAL A 414 31.91 -49.66 -70.18
N THR A 415 30.60 -49.93 -70.22
CA THR A 415 30.06 -51.04 -71.04
C THR A 415 29.32 -50.68 -72.33
N LYS A 416 28.84 -49.43 -72.52
CA LYS A 416 28.38 -48.93 -73.84
C LYS A 416 28.02 -47.45 -73.81
N VAL A 417 28.39 -46.71 -74.85
CA VAL A 417 27.93 -45.33 -75.12
C VAL A 417 26.74 -45.37 -76.08
N TYR A 418 25.69 -44.59 -75.83
CA TYR A 418 24.52 -44.47 -76.69
C TYR A 418 24.43 -43.06 -77.29
N PRO A 419 24.55 -42.88 -78.62
CA PRO A 419 24.29 -41.59 -79.26
C PRO A 419 22.82 -41.20 -79.09
N GLY A 420 22.55 -39.97 -78.65
CA GLY A 420 21.19 -39.39 -78.61
C GLY A 420 20.66 -38.93 -77.24
N ASN A 421 21.36 -39.17 -76.13
CA ASN A 421 20.94 -38.70 -74.79
C ASN A 421 22.03 -37.94 -74.00
N GLY A 422 23.15 -37.58 -74.64
CA GLY A 422 24.15 -36.64 -74.10
C GLY A 422 24.72 -37.03 -72.73
N GLY A 423 25.27 -38.25 -72.58
CA GLY A 423 25.93 -38.66 -71.34
C GLY A 423 26.62 -40.03 -71.39
N VAL A 424 27.60 -40.23 -70.50
CA VAL A 424 28.40 -41.46 -70.40
C VAL A 424 27.75 -42.43 -69.42
N LYS A 425 27.56 -43.68 -69.86
CA LYS A 425 27.05 -44.78 -69.03
C LYS A 425 28.19 -45.51 -68.30
N LEU A 426 28.05 -45.67 -66.99
CA LEU A 426 29.00 -46.36 -66.12
C LEU A 426 28.34 -47.60 -65.47
N GLY A 427 29.11 -48.70 -65.34
CA GLY A 427 28.67 -49.97 -64.77
C GLY A 427 28.05 -50.97 -65.77
N SER A 428 27.84 -52.21 -65.32
CA SER A 428 27.25 -53.32 -66.07
C SER A 428 26.04 -53.94 -65.37
N SER A 429 25.39 -54.93 -65.98
CA SER A 429 24.31 -55.70 -65.34
C SER A 429 24.75 -56.43 -64.05
N THR A 430 26.07 -56.56 -63.84
CA THR A 430 26.69 -57.48 -62.88
C THR A 430 27.65 -56.80 -61.92
N ALA A 431 28.23 -55.64 -62.25
CA ALA A 431 29.09 -54.88 -61.35
C ALA A 431 28.84 -53.36 -61.42
N ALA A 432 29.16 -52.68 -60.32
CA ALA A 432 29.02 -51.24 -60.16
C ALA A 432 30.18 -50.48 -60.83
N GLY A 433 29.87 -49.36 -61.47
CA GLY A 433 30.85 -48.50 -62.12
C GLY A 433 31.29 -47.31 -61.26
N SER A 434 32.55 -46.92 -61.38
CA SER A 434 33.10 -45.70 -60.79
C SER A 434 33.87 -44.87 -61.82
N PHE A 435 33.90 -43.57 -61.60
CA PHE A 435 34.56 -42.57 -62.44
C PHE A 435 35.34 -41.61 -61.55
N THR A 436 36.64 -41.49 -61.79
CA THR A 436 37.50 -40.51 -61.12
C THR A 436 37.94 -39.44 -62.11
N LEU A 437 37.57 -38.19 -61.84
CA LEU A 437 38.11 -37.02 -62.50
C LEU A 437 39.31 -36.51 -61.69
N ALA A 438 40.51 -36.63 -62.26
CA ALA A 438 41.68 -35.95 -61.73
C ALA A 438 41.72 -34.52 -62.28
N LEU A 439 41.68 -33.54 -61.39
CA LEU A 439 41.85 -32.13 -61.72
C LEU A 439 43.33 -31.79 -61.49
N SER A 440 44.15 -31.96 -62.52
CA SER A 440 45.55 -31.52 -62.43
C SER A 440 45.59 -30.00 -62.44
N ASN A 441 46.14 -29.40 -61.40
CA ASN A 441 46.36 -27.96 -61.41
C ASN A 441 47.65 -27.59 -60.68
N SER A 442 48.54 -26.88 -61.37
CA SER A 442 49.76 -26.30 -60.82
C SER A 442 49.45 -25.05 -60.00
N GLY A 443 48.71 -25.23 -58.91
CA GLY A 443 48.73 -24.35 -57.73
C GLY A 443 48.09 -22.95 -57.86
N LYS A 444 47.12 -22.72 -58.76
CA LYS A 444 46.53 -21.37 -58.92
C LYS A 444 45.00 -21.23 -59.00
N VAL A 445 44.20 -22.30 -58.87
CA VAL A 445 42.74 -22.15 -58.99
C VAL A 445 41.98 -23.04 -58.01
N THR A 446 41.15 -22.42 -57.16
CA THR A 446 40.24 -23.10 -56.23
C THR A 446 38.84 -23.16 -56.85
N ALA A 447 38.23 -24.34 -56.91
CA ALA A 447 36.84 -24.47 -57.33
C ALA A 447 35.93 -23.92 -56.21
N ARG A 448 35.02 -22.99 -56.53
CA ARG A 448 34.04 -22.45 -55.59
C ARG A 448 32.75 -23.28 -55.57
N LYS A 449 32.36 -23.78 -56.73
CA LYS A 449 31.14 -24.58 -56.96
C LYS A 449 31.42 -25.67 -57.98
N ILE A 450 30.84 -26.85 -57.78
CA ILE A 450 30.72 -27.92 -58.79
C ILE A 450 29.26 -28.29 -58.93
N VAL A 451 28.80 -28.53 -60.17
CA VAL A 451 27.48 -29.10 -60.47
C VAL A 451 27.66 -30.39 -61.27
N VAL A 452 27.09 -31.49 -60.78
CA VAL A 452 27.11 -32.80 -61.47
C VAL A 452 25.70 -33.19 -61.87
N SER A 453 25.44 -33.40 -63.16
CA SER A 453 24.15 -33.88 -63.67
C SER A 453 24.22 -35.39 -63.97
N ALA A 454 23.48 -36.20 -63.21
CA ALA A 454 23.53 -37.67 -63.32
C ALA A 454 22.15 -38.35 -63.26
N LYS A 455 21.97 -39.40 -64.07
CA LYS A 455 20.68 -40.08 -64.32
C LYS A 455 20.74 -41.58 -64.13
N LYS A 456 19.76 -42.11 -63.39
CA LYS A 456 19.54 -43.55 -63.15
C LYS A 456 18.93 -44.25 -64.37
N TYR A 457 19.30 -45.52 -64.60
CA TYR A 457 18.75 -46.32 -65.70
C TYR A 457 17.89 -47.48 -65.19
N SER A 458 16.57 -47.28 -65.19
CA SER A 458 15.53 -48.24 -64.76
C SER A 458 15.52 -48.58 -63.25
N SER A 459 14.61 -49.47 -62.86
CA SER A 459 14.02 -49.61 -61.51
C SER A 459 14.87 -50.30 -60.43
N ASP A 460 16.12 -50.67 -60.72
CA ASP A 460 17.01 -51.29 -59.73
C ASP A 460 17.36 -50.31 -58.58
N SER A 461 17.57 -50.81 -57.36
CA SER A 461 17.97 -50.01 -56.20
C SER A 461 19.44 -49.54 -56.31
N THR A 462 19.64 -48.42 -56.97
CA THR A 462 20.95 -47.77 -57.15
C THR A 462 20.96 -46.38 -56.49
N SER A 463 22.05 -46.05 -55.79
CA SER A 463 22.36 -44.68 -55.34
C SER A 463 23.61 -44.16 -56.05
N ILE A 464 23.69 -42.85 -56.24
CA ILE A 464 24.86 -42.17 -56.82
C ILE A 464 25.57 -41.45 -55.67
N SER A 465 26.85 -41.73 -55.48
CA SER A 465 27.72 -41.02 -54.55
C SER A 465 28.71 -40.13 -55.31
N VAL A 466 28.86 -38.89 -54.87
CA VAL A 466 29.89 -37.97 -55.35
C VAL A 466 30.76 -37.61 -54.16
N ASN A 467 32.07 -37.82 -54.25
CA ASN A 467 33.03 -37.63 -53.18
C ASN A 467 34.21 -36.79 -53.68
N SER A 468 34.58 -35.75 -52.94
CA SER A 468 35.74 -34.91 -53.24
C SER A 468 36.97 -35.30 -52.41
N SER A 469 38.16 -34.88 -52.83
CA SER A 469 39.39 -34.98 -52.03
C SER A 469 39.34 -34.20 -50.70
N THR A 470 38.36 -33.31 -50.51
CA THR A 470 38.13 -32.54 -49.27
C THR A 470 37.07 -33.17 -48.35
N GLY A 471 36.59 -34.38 -48.65
CA GLY A 471 35.74 -35.18 -47.76
C GLY A 471 34.24 -34.86 -47.79
N GLN A 472 33.79 -33.91 -48.63
CA GLN A 472 32.35 -33.72 -48.87
C GLN A 472 31.79 -34.89 -49.68
N SER A 473 30.62 -35.40 -49.27
CA SER A 473 29.90 -36.51 -49.92
C SER A 473 28.40 -36.27 -49.95
N VAL A 474 27.75 -36.63 -51.07
CA VAL A 474 26.29 -36.64 -51.21
C VAL A 474 25.86 -37.97 -51.84
N THR A 475 24.78 -38.58 -51.31
CA THR A 475 24.20 -39.83 -51.81
C THR A 475 22.68 -39.71 -51.93
N ASP A 476 22.13 -39.88 -53.14
CA ASP A 476 20.69 -39.86 -53.44
C ASP A 476 20.34 -40.95 -54.48
N ALA A 477 19.07 -41.30 -54.62
CA ALA A 477 18.55 -42.45 -55.36
C ALA A 477 17.87 -42.09 -56.70
N ASN A 478 17.66 -40.80 -57.00
CA ASN A 478 16.90 -40.31 -58.16
C ASN A 478 17.62 -39.20 -58.94
N TYR A 479 17.07 -38.81 -60.11
CA TYR A 479 17.64 -37.78 -60.98
C TYR A 479 17.61 -36.40 -60.32
N LYS A 480 18.79 -35.82 -60.07
CA LYS A 480 19.00 -34.44 -59.62
C LYS A 480 20.31 -33.92 -60.17
N GLU A 481 20.41 -32.59 -60.25
CA GLU A 481 21.69 -31.89 -60.33
C GLU A 481 22.21 -31.73 -58.90
N TYR A 482 23.46 -32.12 -58.67
CA TYR A 482 24.09 -32.04 -57.35
C TYR A 482 25.03 -30.84 -57.31
N GLU A 483 24.75 -29.89 -56.42
CA GLU A 483 25.55 -28.70 -56.20
C GLU A 483 26.44 -28.86 -54.96
N PHE A 484 27.73 -28.53 -55.10
CA PHE A 484 28.73 -28.58 -54.03
C PHE A 484 29.33 -27.20 -53.83
N ALA A 485 29.18 -26.62 -52.63
CA ALA A 485 29.92 -25.43 -52.20
C ALA A 485 31.26 -25.87 -51.59
N ILE A 486 32.37 -25.46 -52.19
CA ILE A 486 33.69 -26.05 -51.92
C ILE A 486 34.58 -25.07 -51.16
N THR A 487 35.14 -25.55 -50.06
CA THR A 487 36.19 -24.88 -49.27
C THR A 487 37.51 -25.64 -49.42
N GLY A 488 38.49 -25.00 -50.07
CA GLY A 488 39.83 -25.56 -50.30
C GLY A 488 40.05 -26.18 -51.68
N ALA A 489 41.31 -26.50 -51.99
CA ALA A 489 41.69 -27.01 -53.31
C ALA A 489 41.26 -28.48 -53.51
N ILE A 490 40.57 -28.77 -54.62
CA ILE A 490 40.24 -30.14 -55.03
C ILE A 490 41.30 -30.66 -56.00
N THR A 491 41.84 -31.84 -55.71
CA THR A 491 42.76 -32.58 -56.60
C THR A 491 42.07 -33.73 -57.33
N THR A 492 41.04 -34.32 -56.73
CA THR A 492 40.23 -35.40 -57.33
C THR A 492 38.74 -35.28 -56.98
N LEU A 493 37.89 -35.63 -57.96
CA LEU A 493 36.45 -35.80 -57.80
C LEU A 493 36.05 -37.22 -58.23
N ASN A 494 35.51 -37.99 -57.28
CA ASN A 494 35.08 -39.38 -57.49
C ASN A 494 33.55 -39.44 -57.58
N VAL A 495 33.03 -39.91 -58.71
CA VAL A 495 31.60 -40.22 -58.89
C VAL A 495 31.44 -41.73 -58.99
N ALA A 496 30.77 -42.35 -58.02
CA ALA A 496 30.59 -43.79 -57.93
C ALA A 496 29.12 -44.14 -57.67
N GLY A 497 28.55 -44.99 -58.54
CA GLY A 497 27.22 -45.56 -58.31
C GLY A 497 27.35 -46.85 -57.50
N THR A 498 26.49 -47.06 -56.51
CA THR A 498 26.44 -48.31 -55.72
C THR A 498 25.75 -49.46 -56.45
N GLY A 499 25.20 -49.20 -57.63
CA GLY A 499 24.44 -50.18 -58.40
C GLY A 499 24.66 -50.10 -59.91
N LYS A 500 23.95 -51.00 -60.59
CA LYS A 500 24.38 -51.59 -61.87
C LYS A 500 24.58 -50.61 -63.04
N ARG A 501 23.77 -49.56 -63.20
CA ARG A 501 23.85 -48.65 -64.36
C ARG A 501 23.42 -47.21 -64.04
N PHE A 502 24.27 -46.24 -64.36
CA PHE A 502 23.93 -44.79 -64.31
C PHE A 502 24.61 -44.01 -65.45
N TYR A 503 24.13 -42.80 -65.71
CA TYR A 503 24.65 -41.86 -66.71
C TYR A 503 25.15 -40.58 -66.03
N ILE A 504 26.23 -39.99 -66.53
CA ILE A 504 26.63 -38.59 -66.24
C ILE A 504 26.49 -37.78 -67.53
N SER A 505 25.73 -36.69 -67.50
CA SER A 505 25.48 -35.86 -68.68
C SER A 505 26.49 -34.72 -68.84
N TYR A 506 26.78 -33.99 -67.76
CA TYR A 506 27.79 -32.95 -67.74
C TYR A 506 28.30 -32.70 -66.32
N ILE A 507 29.46 -32.07 -66.21
CA ILE A 507 30.02 -31.54 -64.96
C ILE A 507 30.41 -30.08 -65.20
N ASP A 508 29.84 -29.15 -64.46
CA ASP A 508 30.24 -27.74 -64.48
C ASP A 508 31.12 -27.43 -63.27
N VAL A 509 32.26 -26.77 -63.49
CA VAL A 509 33.18 -26.33 -62.43
C VAL A 509 33.37 -24.82 -62.50
N PHE A 510 33.21 -24.14 -61.36
CA PHE A 510 33.25 -22.70 -61.23
C PHE A 510 34.49 -22.26 -60.43
N TYR A 511 35.25 -21.28 -60.93
CA TYR A 511 36.59 -20.94 -60.43
C TYR A 511 36.81 -19.43 -60.20
N GLY A 512 37.78 -19.08 -59.36
CA GLY A 512 38.30 -17.71 -59.17
C GLY A 512 39.50 -17.66 -58.22
N GLU A 513 40.25 -16.55 -58.21
CA GLU A 513 41.21 -16.26 -57.13
C GLU A 513 40.44 -15.99 -55.82
N GLN A 514 40.98 -16.42 -54.69
CA GLN A 514 40.38 -16.12 -53.39
C GLN A 514 40.87 -14.73 -52.93
N GLU A 515 40.03 -13.72 -53.12
CA GLU A 515 40.30 -12.37 -52.65
C GLU A 515 40.57 -12.35 -51.14
N ASN A 516 41.45 -11.44 -50.69
CA ASN A 516 41.66 -11.20 -49.27
C ASN A 516 40.43 -10.52 -48.68
N VAL A 517 39.53 -11.32 -48.11
CA VAL A 517 38.34 -10.83 -47.44
C VAL A 517 38.75 -10.39 -46.02
N THR A 518 38.75 -9.07 -45.82
CA THR A 518 39.23 -8.47 -44.56
C THR A 518 38.20 -8.64 -43.44
N LEU A 519 38.66 -9.04 -42.26
CA LEU A 519 37.89 -9.11 -41.04
C LEU A 519 37.37 -7.72 -40.66
N THR A 520 36.06 -7.52 -40.62
CA THR A 520 35.45 -6.23 -40.22
C THR A 520 34.88 -6.25 -38.80
N SER A 521 34.31 -7.38 -38.38
CA SER A 521 33.89 -7.58 -36.98
C SER A 521 33.90 -9.05 -36.58
N VAL A 522 33.79 -9.28 -35.26
CA VAL A 522 33.48 -10.57 -34.65
C VAL A 522 32.21 -10.39 -33.84
N VAL A 523 31.35 -11.40 -33.79
CA VAL A 523 30.10 -11.40 -33.01
C VAL A 523 30.09 -12.65 -32.14
N ILE A 524 29.75 -12.51 -30.86
CA ILE A 524 29.51 -13.65 -29.97
C ILE A 524 28.03 -14.06 -30.08
N SER A 525 27.75 -15.37 -30.03
CA SER A 525 26.39 -15.92 -30.13
C SER A 525 25.38 -15.45 -29.07
N LYS A 526 25.82 -14.73 -28.04
CA LYS A 526 24.99 -14.07 -27.04
C LYS A 526 25.68 -12.77 -26.57
N SER A 527 24.91 -11.69 -26.44
CA SER A 527 25.37 -10.45 -25.77
C SER A 527 25.33 -10.55 -24.24
N THR A 528 24.47 -11.41 -23.68
CA THR A 528 24.36 -11.69 -22.25
C THR A 528 24.23 -13.19 -21.96
N LEU A 529 24.67 -13.64 -20.79
CA LEU A 529 24.60 -15.04 -20.36
C LEU A 529 24.45 -15.12 -18.84
N SER A 530 23.37 -15.74 -18.37
CA SER A 530 23.18 -16.06 -16.96
C SER A 530 23.64 -17.49 -16.65
N LEU A 531 24.37 -17.69 -15.56
CA LEU A 531 24.85 -18.99 -15.08
C LEU A 531 24.63 -19.11 -13.57
N ALA A 532 24.36 -20.32 -13.09
CA ALA A 532 24.62 -20.63 -11.67
C ALA A 532 26.13 -20.80 -11.45
N LYS A 533 26.60 -20.64 -10.21
CA LYS A 533 27.97 -21.00 -9.83
C LYS A 533 28.31 -22.44 -10.24
N ASP A 534 29.51 -22.64 -10.77
CA ASP A 534 30.06 -23.88 -11.34
C ASP A 534 29.28 -24.48 -12.53
N ALA A 535 28.16 -23.89 -12.95
CA ALA A 535 27.51 -24.20 -14.23
C ALA A 535 28.33 -23.71 -15.42
N THR A 536 28.15 -24.35 -16.57
CA THR A 536 28.87 -24.05 -17.81
C THR A 536 27.93 -23.74 -18.97
N SER A 537 28.38 -22.90 -19.91
CA SER A 537 27.71 -22.69 -21.20
C SER A 537 28.73 -22.32 -22.27
N THR A 538 28.48 -22.71 -23.51
CA THR A 538 29.38 -22.43 -24.64
C THR A 538 28.91 -21.20 -25.40
N LEU A 539 29.82 -20.22 -25.50
CA LEU A 539 29.74 -19.11 -26.44
C LEU A 539 30.49 -19.51 -27.72
N THR A 540 29.94 -19.11 -28.86
CA THR A 540 30.58 -19.27 -30.17
C THR A 540 30.81 -17.89 -30.77
N ALA A 541 31.80 -17.77 -31.65
CA ALA A 541 32.08 -16.52 -32.35
C ALA A 541 31.89 -16.72 -33.87
N SER A 542 31.23 -15.77 -34.51
CA SER A 542 31.15 -15.63 -35.97
C SER A 542 31.91 -14.38 -36.42
N TYR A 543 32.35 -14.37 -37.67
CA TYR A 543 33.09 -13.25 -38.26
C TYR A 543 32.26 -12.58 -39.34
N THR A 544 32.43 -11.27 -39.49
CA THR A 544 31.84 -10.52 -40.61
C THR A 544 32.94 -10.03 -41.55
N PRO A 545 32.79 -10.22 -42.88
CA PRO A 545 31.81 -11.11 -43.52
C PRO A 545 32.16 -12.59 -43.28
N ALA A 546 31.20 -13.52 -43.36
CA ALA A 546 31.38 -14.92 -42.93
C ALA A 546 32.50 -15.70 -43.66
N ASN A 547 33.00 -15.18 -44.78
CA ASN A 547 34.04 -15.75 -45.64
C ASN A 547 35.43 -15.09 -45.49
N VAL A 548 35.74 -14.48 -44.33
CA VAL A 548 37.06 -13.89 -44.01
C VAL A 548 38.23 -14.77 -44.47
N TYR A 549 39.17 -14.19 -45.22
CA TYR A 549 40.36 -14.89 -45.71
C TYR A 549 41.60 -13.97 -45.77
N PRO A 550 42.77 -14.38 -45.23
CA PRO A 550 43.02 -15.62 -44.48
C PRO A 550 42.19 -15.71 -43.19
N ALA A 551 41.90 -16.93 -42.72
CA ALA A 551 41.07 -17.15 -41.54
C ALA A 551 41.68 -16.49 -40.29
N PRO A 552 40.89 -15.78 -39.46
CA PRO A 552 41.39 -15.08 -38.29
C PRO A 552 41.69 -16.03 -37.14
N SER A 553 42.67 -15.70 -36.31
CA SER A 553 42.89 -16.38 -35.03
C SER A 553 41.94 -15.84 -33.96
N LEU A 554 41.30 -16.74 -33.20
CA LEU A 554 40.34 -16.40 -32.15
C LEU A 554 40.93 -16.69 -30.76
N ALA A 555 40.91 -15.69 -29.89
CA ALA A 555 41.26 -15.81 -28.46
C ALA A 555 40.04 -15.47 -27.59
N TRP A 556 39.97 -16.07 -26.41
CA TRP A 556 38.91 -15.82 -25.41
C TRP A 556 39.55 -15.38 -24.09
N SER A 557 38.97 -14.37 -23.44
CA SER A 557 39.40 -13.87 -22.13
C SER A 557 38.21 -13.50 -21.24
N THR A 558 38.48 -13.33 -19.95
CA THR A 558 37.51 -12.82 -18.95
C THR A 558 38.09 -11.57 -18.31
N GLU A 559 37.25 -10.57 -18.06
CA GLU A 559 37.66 -9.36 -17.31
C GLU A 559 37.84 -9.66 -15.82
N ASN A 560 37.05 -10.58 -15.26
CA ASN A 560 37.15 -11.01 -13.88
C ASN A 560 36.99 -12.53 -13.72
N ALA A 561 38.13 -13.22 -13.60
CA ALA A 561 38.20 -14.67 -13.40
C ALA A 561 37.64 -15.16 -12.04
N SER A 562 37.43 -14.28 -11.05
CA SER A 562 36.76 -14.69 -9.80
C SER A 562 35.25 -14.85 -9.96
N ILE A 563 34.65 -14.18 -10.95
CA ILE A 563 33.22 -14.26 -11.27
C ILE A 563 33.00 -15.37 -12.31
N ALA A 564 33.68 -15.34 -13.45
CA ALA A 564 33.58 -16.39 -14.47
C ALA A 564 34.89 -16.59 -15.24
N THR A 565 35.18 -17.84 -15.61
CA THR A 565 36.34 -18.23 -16.43
C THR A 565 35.90 -18.70 -17.81
N VAL A 566 36.72 -18.51 -18.85
CA VAL A 566 36.47 -19.00 -20.21
C VAL A 566 37.66 -19.78 -20.76
N SER A 567 37.39 -20.87 -21.50
CA SER A 567 38.39 -21.59 -22.29
C SER A 567 37.75 -22.11 -23.58
N GLY A 568 38.29 -21.75 -24.75
CA GLY A 568 37.76 -22.19 -26.05
C GLY A 568 36.29 -21.85 -26.29
N GLY A 569 35.79 -20.75 -25.72
CA GLY A 569 34.37 -20.36 -25.74
C GLY A 569 33.51 -21.01 -24.66
N VAL A 570 33.99 -22.03 -23.94
CA VAL A 570 33.27 -22.61 -22.78
C VAL A 570 33.46 -21.71 -21.58
N VAL A 571 32.37 -21.10 -21.11
CA VAL A 571 32.30 -20.26 -19.91
C VAL A 571 31.91 -21.11 -18.71
N THR A 572 32.49 -20.85 -17.54
CA THR A 572 32.16 -21.48 -16.25
C THR A 572 31.95 -20.39 -15.19
N GLY A 573 30.82 -20.41 -14.48
CA GLY A 573 30.58 -19.53 -13.34
C GLY A 573 31.44 -19.92 -12.13
N LYS A 574 31.91 -18.95 -11.35
CA LYS A 574 32.83 -19.17 -10.20
C LYS A 574 32.43 -18.43 -8.94
N GLY A 575 32.06 -17.17 -9.05
CA GLY A 575 31.66 -16.30 -7.95
C GLY A 575 30.50 -15.42 -8.37
N GLU A 576 29.74 -14.92 -7.40
CA GLU A 576 28.58 -14.07 -7.66
C GLU A 576 28.97 -12.72 -8.29
N GLY A 577 28.12 -12.21 -9.18
CA GLY A 577 28.27 -10.90 -9.83
C GLY A 577 28.26 -10.99 -11.35
N THR A 578 28.70 -9.92 -12.01
CA THR A 578 28.74 -9.80 -13.47
C THR A 578 30.15 -9.49 -13.97
N THR A 579 30.59 -10.17 -15.04
CA THR A 579 31.87 -9.92 -15.73
C THR A 579 31.69 -10.08 -17.23
N ASN A 580 32.48 -9.40 -18.06
CA ASN A 580 32.47 -9.68 -19.49
C ASN A 580 33.41 -10.86 -19.84
N ILE A 581 32.94 -11.68 -20.77
CA ILE A 581 33.76 -12.63 -21.54
C ILE A 581 33.99 -12.03 -22.92
N VAL A 582 35.26 -11.87 -23.30
CA VAL A 582 35.67 -11.18 -24.52
C VAL A 582 36.23 -12.17 -25.53
N ALA A 583 35.69 -12.16 -26.74
CA ALA A 583 36.23 -12.84 -27.91
C ALA A 583 37.05 -11.83 -28.72
N THR A 584 38.31 -12.15 -28.99
CA THR A 584 39.23 -11.33 -29.80
C THR A 584 39.58 -12.09 -31.08
N ALA A 585 39.19 -11.56 -32.24
CA ALA A 585 39.56 -12.10 -33.54
C ALA A 585 40.67 -11.23 -34.16
N THR A 586 41.71 -11.88 -34.70
CA THR A 586 42.88 -11.19 -35.29
C THR A 586 43.18 -11.71 -36.69
N GLN A 587 43.32 -10.80 -37.65
CA GLN A 587 43.73 -11.08 -39.03
C GLN A 587 44.82 -10.08 -39.44
N GLY A 588 46.08 -10.53 -39.49
CA GLY A 588 47.21 -9.65 -39.77
C GLY A 588 47.33 -8.55 -38.71
N SER A 589 47.21 -7.29 -39.10
CA SER A 589 47.17 -6.12 -38.19
C SER A 589 45.76 -5.79 -37.68
N THR A 590 44.71 -6.39 -38.24
CA THR A 590 43.33 -6.09 -37.85
C THR A 590 42.94 -6.91 -36.63
N VAL A 591 42.54 -6.23 -35.56
CA VAL A 591 42.05 -6.84 -34.31
C VAL A 591 40.66 -6.29 -34.03
N VAL A 592 39.70 -7.19 -33.83
CA VAL A 592 38.31 -6.84 -33.48
C VAL A 592 37.87 -7.68 -32.29
N THR A 593 37.03 -7.09 -31.44
CA THR A 593 36.56 -7.71 -30.20
C THR A 593 35.04 -7.67 -30.10
N ALA A 594 34.48 -8.68 -29.45
CA ALA A 594 33.10 -8.67 -28.97
C ALA A 594 33.07 -9.19 -27.53
N SER A 595 32.07 -8.75 -26.77
CA SER A 595 31.90 -9.10 -25.36
C SER A 595 30.52 -9.68 -25.08
N CYS A 596 30.46 -10.67 -24.19
CA CYS A 596 29.25 -11.20 -23.60
C CYS A 596 29.25 -10.88 -22.10
N ALA A 597 28.24 -10.16 -21.61
CA ALA A 597 28.10 -9.89 -20.18
C ALA A 597 27.56 -11.15 -19.48
N VAL A 598 28.40 -11.77 -18.65
CA VAL A 598 28.09 -13.01 -17.93
C VAL A 598 27.73 -12.67 -16.49
N THR A 599 26.49 -12.96 -16.10
CA THR A 599 26.03 -12.82 -14.72
C THR A 599 25.98 -14.20 -14.06
N VAL A 600 26.67 -14.35 -12.94
CA VAL A 600 26.73 -15.59 -12.18
C VAL A 600 25.96 -15.40 -10.88
N THR A 601 24.95 -16.25 -10.66
CA THR A 601 24.17 -16.28 -9.43
C THR A 601 24.58 -17.46 -8.56
N ILE A 602 24.59 -17.27 -7.25
CA ILE A 602 24.67 -18.35 -6.26
C ILE A 602 23.24 -18.60 -5.76
N ALA A 603 22.87 -19.85 -5.53
CA ALA A 603 21.58 -20.16 -4.91
C ALA A 603 21.57 -19.55 -3.50
N ALA A 604 20.59 -18.68 -3.22
CA ALA A 604 20.43 -18.11 -1.89
C ALA A 604 20.15 -19.22 -0.88
N ASN A 605 21.02 -19.35 0.13
CA ASN A 605 20.81 -20.25 1.28
C ASN A 605 19.82 -19.63 2.30
N TYR A 606 18.80 -18.93 1.81
CA TYR A 606 17.74 -18.29 2.56
C TYR A 606 16.51 -18.06 1.67
N THR A 607 15.36 -17.86 2.29
CA THR A 607 14.10 -17.44 1.65
C THR A 607 13.55 -16.23 2.37
N VAL A 608 13.11 -15.20 1.64
CA VAL A 608 12.21 -14.18 2.22
C VAL A 608 10.83 -14.82 2.34
N LYS A 609 10.17 -14.69 3.49
CA LYS A 609 8.86 -15.29 3.76
C LYS A 609 7.83 -14.24 4.09
N THR A 610 6.79 -14.17 3.27
CA THR A 610 5.51 -13.57 3.65
C THR A 610 4.77 -14.56 4.55
N MET A 611 4.21 -14.07 5.65
CA MET A 611 3.40 -14.89 6.54
C MET A 611 2.07 -15.24 5.87
N ALA A 612 1.56 -16.43 6.19
CA ALA A 612 0.25 -16.93 5.78
C ALA A 612 -0.86 -16.56 6.78
N TYR A 613 -0.48 -15.97 7.91
CA TYR A 613 -1.37 -15.46 8.96
C TYR A 613 -0.73 -14.22 9.56
N ASP A 614 -1.54 -13.22 9.88
CA ASP A 614 -1.15 -12.06 10.69
C ASP A 614 -1.92 -12.01 12.03
N TYR A 615 -1.86 -10.87 12.72
CA TYR A 615 -2.53 -10.66 13.99
C TYR A 615 -4.04 -10.41 13.84
N GLN A 616 -4.51 -9.87 12.70
CA GLN A 616 -5.94 -9.75 12.40
C GLN A 616 -6.55 -11.15 12.26
N ASP A 617 -5.91 -12.03 11.47
CA ASP A 617 -6.33 -13.43 11.34
C ASP A 617 -6.45 -14.11 12.71
N TYR A 618 -5.52 -13.80 13.63
CA TYR A 618 -5.54 -14.33 15.00
C TYR A 618 -6.73 -13.81 15.82
N MET A 619 -6.98 -12.50 15.80
CA MET A 619 -8.04 -11.85 16.57
C MET A 619 -9.43 -12.27 16.06
N ASP A 620 -9.67 -12.21 14.75
CA ASP A 620 -10.92 -12.60 14.08
C ASP A 620 -11.32 -14.06 14.39
N ASN A 621 -10.34 -14.94 14.55
CA ASN A 621 -10.55 -16.36 14.83
C ASN A 621 -10.49 -16.68 16.35
N ASN A 622 -10.35 -15.70 17.23
CA ASN A 622 -10.30 -15.91 18.66
C ASN A 622 -11.71 -15.86 19.29
N TYR A 623 -12.10 -16.91 20.02
CA TYR A 623 -13.49 -17.09 20.45
C TYR A 623 -14.01 -16.04 21.46
N TYR A 624 -13.18 -15.14 21.99
CA TYR A 624 -13.60 -14.14 22.99
C TYR A 624 -14.53 -13.07 22.42
N SER A 625 -15.81 -13.46 22.25
CA SER A 625 -16.98 -12.58 22.16
C SER A 625 -16.87 -11.46 21.13
N ASN A 626 -16.77 -11.83 19.84
CA ASN A 626 -16.81 -10.89 18.72
C ASN A 626 -15.72 -9.82 18.75
N MET A 627 -14.61 -10.02 19.46
CA MET A 627 -13.53 -9.04 19.51
C MET A 627 -12.89 -8.89 18.14
N ASP A 628 -12.83 -7.65 17.67
CA ASP A 628 -12.25 -7.23 16.39
C ASP A 628 -10.92 -6.49 16.63
N SER A 629 -10.07 -6.37 15.63
CA SER A 629 -8.86 -5.54 15.66
C SER A 629 -8.77 -4.61 14.47
N MET A 630 -8.02 -3.52 14.60
CA MET A 630 -7.77 -2.60 13.51
C MET A 630 -6.94 -3.27 12.40
N PRO A 631 -7.37 -3.21 11.12
CA PRO A 631 -6.60 -3.71 9.99
C PRO A 631 -5.19 -3.12 9.93
N THR A 632 -4.19 -3.99 9.75
CA THR A 632 -2.78 -3.65 10.01
C THR A 632 -1.97 -3.33 8.76
N THR A 633 -2.48 -3.62 7.55
CA THR A 633 -1.71 -3.48 6.29
C THR A 633 -2.46 -2.69 5.20
N GLU A 634 -3.32 -1.75 5.58
CA GLU A 634 -4.03 -0.88 4.63
C GLU A 634 -4.18 0.57 5.11
N THR A 635 -5.04 1.37 4.44
CA THR A 635 -5.41 2.70 4.92
C THR A 635 -6.65 2.60 5.81
N VAL A 636 -6.45 2.84 7.10
CA VAL A 636 -7.52 2.88 8.10
C VAL A 636 -7.92 4.32 8.37
N ASN A 637 -9.19 4.56 8.69
CA ASN A 637 -9.71 5.88 9.04
C ASN A 637 -10.28 5.81 10.47
N LEU A 638 -9.57 6.40 11.44
CA LEU A 638 -9.93 6.35 12.85
C LEU A 638 -10.99 7.38 13.24
N LEU A 639 -11.88 7.00 14.17
CA LEU A 639 -12.81 7.91 14.82
C LEU A 639 -12.30 8.29 16.21
N VAL A 640 -11.76 9.51 16.34
CA VAL A 640 -11.29 10.07 17.61
C VAL A 640 -12.36 10.98 18.21
N ILE A 641 -12.76 10.71 19.45
CA ILE A 641 -13.82 11.42 20.17
C ILE A 641 -13.27 12.06 21.45
N PRO A 642 -13.10 13.40 21.47
CA PRO A 642 -12.87 14.13 22.71
C PRO A 642 -14.13 14.07 23.59
N VAL A 643 -13.98 13.60 24.83
CA VAL A 643 -15.07 13.41 25.79
C VAL A 643 -14.94 14.39 26.95
N GLN A 644 -15.85 15.37 27.01
CA GLN A 644 -16.05 16.17 28.21
C GLN A 644 -16.79 15.33 29.25
N LEU A 645 -16.10 14.99 30.34
CA LEU A 645 -16.72 14.43 31.54
C LEU A 645 -17.43 15.54 32.34
N SER A 646 -18.45 15.16 33.11
CA SER A 646 -19.20 16.08 33.99
C SER A 646 -18.41 16.58 35.20
N THR A 647 -17.25 15.96 35.47
CA THR A 647 -16.19 16.49 36.32
C THR A 647 -14.83 16.29 35.64
N GLY A 648 -13.96 17.30 35.72
CA GLY A 648 -12.67 17.34 35.04
C GLY A 648 -12.37 18.74 34.49
N THR A 649 -11.29 18.87 33.74
CA THR A 649 -10.94 20.08 32.99
C THR A 649 -11.97 20.33 31.88
N THR A 650 -12.22 21.59 31.56
CA THR A 650 -13.07 21.95 30.42
C THR A 650 -12.27 21.82 29.13
N MET A 651 -12.66 20.88 28.26
CA MET A 651 -12.11 20.78 26.92
C MET A 651 -12.46 22.00 26.09
N THR A 652 -11.48 22.51 25.36
CA THR A 652 -11.63 23.66 24.49
C THR A 652 -11.40 23.28 23.02
N ALA A 653 -11.67 24.22 22.11
CA ALA A 653 -11.27 24.06 20.71
C ALA A 653 -9.74 23.86 20.54
N ASP A 654 -8.94 24.44 21.45
CA ASP A 654 -7.49 24.22 21.49
C ASP A 654 -7.15 22.78 21.91
N THR A 655 -7.75 22.28 23.00
CA THR A 655 -7.60 20.87 23.44
C THR A 655 -7.92 19.90 22.31
N ARG A 656 -9.02 20.11 21.58
CA ARG A 656 -9.38 19.34 20.40
C ARG A 656 -8.34 19.47 19.27
N SER A 657 -7.78 20.66 19.06
CA SER A 657 -6.72 20.87 18.06
C SER A 657 -5.40 20.20 18.45
N ARG A 658 -5.10 20.06 19.74
CA ARG A 658 -3.93 19.30 20.22
C ARG A 658 -4.12 17.80 19.97
N ILE A 659 -5.30 17.25 20.28
CA ILE A 659 -5.65 15.84 19.99
C ILE A 659 -5.53 15.55 18.48
N GLN A 660 -5.99 16.47 17.61
CA GLN A 660 -5.84 16.34 16.14
C GLN A 660 -4.38 16.24 15.70
N LYS A 661 -3.46 16.94 16.37
CA LYS A 661 -2.03 16.90 16.09
C LYS A 661 -1.36 15.65 16.67
N ALA A 662 -1.72 15.24 17.88
CA ALA A 662 -1.22 14.01 18.51
C ALA A 662 -1.52 12.77 17.64
N TYR A 663 -2.70 12.72 17.00
CA TYR A 663 -3.07 11.63 16.11
C TYR A 663 -2.63 11.79 14.65
N PHE A 664 -2.80 12.99 14.07
CA PHE A 664 -2.69 13.19 12.62
C PHE A 664 -1.84 14.41 12.22
N GLY A 665 -1.07 14.97 13.16
CA GLY A 665 -0.17 16.09 12.92
C GLY A 665 1.14 15.69 12.27
N THR A 666 1.86 16.69 11.78
CA THR A 666 3.23 16.55 11.29
C THR A 666 4.25 16.59 12.44
N GLU A 667 5.46 16.06 12.23
CA GLU A 667 6.53 16.10 13.24
C GLU A 667 6.87 17.52 13.73
N ALA A 668 6.70 18.52 12.87
CA ALA A 668 6.92 19.92 13.22
C ALA A 668 5.84 20.48 14.18
N GLU A 669 4.69 19.82 14.29
CA GLU A 669 3.57 20.24 15.15
C GLU A 669 3.54 19.52 16.50
N THR A 670 4.05 18.29 16.55
CA THR A 670 4.19 17.45 17.76
C THR A 670 5.58 17.54 18.38
N GLY A 671 6.62 17.89 17.61
CA GLY A 671 8.03 17.88 18.05
C GLY A 671 8.69 16.48 18.03
N TRP A 672 7.93 15.45 17.67
CA TRP A 672 8.30 14.05 17.47
C TRP A 672 7.22 13.41 16.56
N HIS A 673 6.93 12.11 16.58
CA HIS A 673 5.86 11.55 15.75
C HIS A 673 4.46 11.76 16.35
N SER A 674 3.47 11.96 15.47
CA SER A 674 2.05 11.67 15.74
C SER A 674 1.75 10.18 15.54
N VAL A 675 0.63 9.68 16.07
CA VAL A 675 0.19 8.27 15.89
C VAL A 675 0.21 7.85 14.42
N SER A 676 -0.32 8.69 13.53
CA SER A 676 -0.32 8.47 12.08
C SER A 676 1.09 8.36 11.49
N SER A 677 1.97 9.33 11.80
CA SER A 677 3.33 9.34 11.26
C SER A 677 4.20 8.19 11.79
N PHE A 678 4.08 7.85 13.08
CA PHE A 678 4.81 6.76 13.71
C PHE A 678 4.52 5.44 13.02
N TYR A 679 3.23 5.08 12.92
CA TYR A 679 2.84 3.81 12.30
C TYR A 679 3.06 3.78 10.79
N ASN A 680 3.06 4.93 10.11
CA ASN A 680 3.43 4.97 8.69
C ASN A 680 4.92 4.71 8.45
N GLU A 681 5.82 5.30 9.26
CA GLU A 681 7.26 5.00 9.19
C GLU A 681 7.54 3.55 9.61
N GLU A 682 6.97 3.10 10.74
CA GLU A 682 7.26 1.78 11.32
C GLU A 682 6.80 0.61 10.44
N SER A 683 5.62 0.75 9.83
CA SER A 683 5.09 -0.23 8.87
C SER A 683 5.72 -0.11 7.48
N ASN A 684 6.63 0.85 7.27
CA ASN A 684 7.21 1.22 5.97
C ASN A 684 6.12 1.45 4.91
N GLY A 685 5.07 2.19 5.30
CA GLY A 685 3.93 2.54 4.46
C GLY A 685 2.92 1.43 4.21
N ARG A 686 3.03 0.27 4.87
CA ARG A 686 1.99 -0.79 4.80
C ARG A 686 0.73 -0.39 5.55
N LEU A 687 0.87 0.26 6.70
CA LEU A 687 -0.23 0.88 7.44
C LEU A 687 -0.24 2.39 7.18
N ASN A 688 -1.42 2.94 6.93
CA ASN A 688 -1.64 4.37 6.79
C ASN A 688 -2.85 4.79 7.63
N ILE A 689 -2.60 5.22 8.86
CA ILE A 689 -3.64 5.70 9.76
C ILE A 689 -4.02 7.13 9.36
N THR A 690 -5.28 7.28 8.94
CA THR A 690 -5.97 8.55 8.77
C THR A 690 -7.09 8.66 9.81
N GLY A 691 -7.86 9.75 9.84
CA GLY A 691 -8.95 9.85 10.80
C GLY A 691 -9.58 11.23 10.90
N VAL A 692 -10.56 11.30 11.80
CA VAL A 692 -11.21 12.56 12.21
C VAL A 692 -11.20 12.68 13.73
N VAL A 693 -10.85 13.87 14.23
CA VAL A 693 -11.22 14.25 15.60
C VAL A 693 -12.60 14.90 15.54
N SER A 694 -13.60 14.24 16.11
CA SER A 694 -14.96 14.76 16.18
C SER A 694 -15.07 16.02 17.07
N PRO A 695 -16.20 16.76 17.03
CA PRO A 695 -16.50 17.76 18.06
C PRO A 695 -16.56 17.13 19.47
N ILE A 696 -16.47 17.94 20.51
CA ILE A 696 -16.45 17.45 21.89
C ILE A 696 -17.79 16.81 22.26
N TYR A 697 -17.77 15.55 22.66
CA TYR A 697 -18.92 14.83 23.19
C TYR A 697 -19.09 15.11 24.70
N ASN A 698 -20.26 15.59 25.10
CA ASN A 698 -20.55 15.84 26.52
C ASN A 698 -21.15 14.59 27.17
N ALA A 699 -20.35 13.92 28.01
CA ALA A 699 -20.79 12.75 28.77
C ALA A 699 -21.48 13.15 30.09
N SER A 700 -22.45 12.34 30.51
CA SER A 700 -23.09 12.49 31.83
C SER A 700 -22.22 11.96 32.98
N TYR A 701 -21.24 11.10 32.68
CA TYR A 701 -20.30 10.53 33.63
C TYR A 701 -19.22 11.53 34.04
N GLY A 702 -18.75 11.45 35.29
CA GLY A 702 -17.60 12.21 35.80
C GLY A 702 -16.34 11.32 35.91
N ALA A 703 -15.26 11.86 36.47
CA ALA A 703 -13.96 11.19 36.65
C ALA A 703 -13.94 9.95 37.60
N THR A 704 -15.11 9.47 38.04
CA THR A 704 -15.28 8.18 38.75
C THR A 704 -16.03 7.16 37.90
N ILE A 705 -15.92 7.27 36.57
CA ILE A 705 -16.48 6.34 35.60
C ILE A 705 -15.88 4.94 35.78
N THR A 706 -16.65 3.89 35.49
CA THR A 706 -16.18 2.50 35.50
C THR A 706 -16.00 1.95 34.09
N GLN A 707 -15.18 0.90 33.92
CA GLN A 707 -15.00 0.22 32.61
C GLN A 707 -16.34 -0.22 31.96
N ALA A 708 -17.33 -0.68 32.74
CA ALA A 708 -18.66 -1.01 32.20
C ALA A 708 -19.42 0.23 31.67
N GLN A 709 -19.15 1.41 32.24
CA GLN A 709 -19.69 2.68 31.78
C GLN A 709 -18.92 3.21 30.56
N THR A 710 -17.61 3.01 30.44
CA THR A 710 -16.86 3.37 29.21
C THR A 710 -17.32 2.53 28.01
N THR A 711 -17.60 1.23 28.19
CA THR A 711 -18.20 0.37 27.14
C THR A 711 -19.60 0.84 26.72
N THR A 712 -20.39 1.40 27.65
CA THR A 712 -21.69 2.03 27.32
C THR A 712 -21.49 3.38 26.62
N LEU A 713 -20.49 4.14 27.06
CA LEU A 713 -20.15 5.47 26.57
C LEU A 713 -19.62 5.42 25.13
N VAL A 714 -18.70 4.51 24.78
CA VAL A 714 -18.19 4.39 23.41
C VAL A 714 -19.32 4.08 22.42
N THR A 715 -20.24 3.19 22.79
CA THR A 715 -21.43 2.88 21.98
C THR A 715 -22.30 4.13 21.79
N THR A 716 -22.50 4.93 22.86
CA THR A 716 -23.35 6.11 22.82
C THR A 716 -22.70 7.27 22.04
N ALA A 717 -21.41 7.53 22.27
CA ALA A 717 -20.63 8.59 21.63
C ALA A 717 -20.42 8.29 20.13
N THR A 718 -20.14 7.03 19.76
CA THR A 718 -20.05 6.60 18.37
C THR A 718 -21.38 6.76 17.64
N ASN A 719 -22.50 6.34 18.25
CA ASN A 719 -23.82 6.52 17.65
C ASN A 719 -24.22 8.00 17.57
N TRP A 720 -23.83 8.84 18.53
CA TRP A 720 -23.95 10.29 18.43
C TRP A 720 -23.17 10.84 17.23
N TYR A 721 -21.90 10.45 17.05
CA TYR A 721 -21.11 10.87 15.90
C TYR A 721 -21.76 10.45 14.58
N LYS A 722 -22.14 9.17 14.47
CA LYS A 722 -22.83 8.58 13.32
C LYS A 722 -24.14 9.29 12.97
N THR A 723 -24.84 9.83 13.96
CA THR A 723 -26.11 10.54 13.78
C THR A 723 -25.92 11.99 13.34
N ASN A 724 -24.87 12.67 13.79
CA ASN A 724 -24.73 14.12 13.64
C ASN A 724 -23.69 14.56 12.60
N TYR A 725 -22.67 13.74 12.30
CA TYR A 725 -21.53 14.14 11.47
C TYR A 725 -21.12 13.12 10.40
N SER A 726 -21.43 11.83 10.60
CA SER A 726 -21.11 10.80 9.61
C SER A 726 -21.91 11.01 8.32
N THR A 727 -21.23 10.82 7.19
CA THR A 727 -21.85 10.91 5.86
C THR A 727 -22.32 9.56 5.33
N ASN A 728 -21.85 8.45 5.91
CA ASN A 728 -22.15 7.08 5.45
C ASN A 728 -22.50 6.12 6.61
N SER A 729 -23.10 6.64 7.69
CA SER A 729 -23.55 5.85 8.85
C SER A 729 -22.44 5.01 9.51
N GLY A 730 -21.21 5.51 9.54
CA GLY A 730 -20.02 4.90 10.15
C GLY A 730 -19.13 4.11 9.18
N LYS A 731 -19.60 3.84 7.95
CA LYS A 731 -18.86 3.06 6.93
C LYS A 731 -17.60 3.75 6.40
N GLU A 732 -17.42 5.03 6.70
CA GLU A 732 -16.17 5.73 6.44
C GLU A 732 -15.03 5.31 7.39
N PHE A 733 -15.29 4.50 8.42
CA PHE A 733 -14.32 3.99 9.42
C PHE A 733 -14.37 2.45 9.53
N ASP A 734 -14.72 1.77 8.44
CA ASP A 734 -14.88 0.30 8.31
C ASP A 734 -14.16 -0.09 7.02
N SER A 735 -12.81 -0.15 7.06
CA SER A 735 -11.98 -0.30 5.86
C SER A 735 -12.09 -1.70 5.26
N ASN A 736 -12.12 -2.72 6.12
CA ASN A 736 -12.23 -4.12 5.74
C ASN A 736 -13.67 -4.54 5.37
N SER A 737 -14.68 -3.73 5.69
CA SER A 737 -16.12 -3.99 5.47
C SER A 737 -16.70 -5.18 6.26
N ASP A 738 -16.13 -5.52 7.42
CA ASP A 738 -16.65 -6.58 8.29
C ASP A 738 -17.89 -6.15 9.10
N GLY A 739 -18.10 -4.83 9.26
CA GLY A 739 -19.22 -4.24 9.99
C GLY A 739 -18.93 -3.78 11.42
N TYR A 740 -17.67 -3.75 11.83
CA TYR A 740 -17.16 -2.99 12.97
C TYR A 740 -16.57 -1.65 12.52
N ILE A 741 -16.23 -0.79 13.48
CA ILE A 741 -15.44 0.40 13.20
C ILE A 741 -14.01 0.08 13.60
N ASP A 742 -13.08 0.17 12.65
CA ASP A 742 -11.69 -0.29 12.72
C ASP A 742 -10.97 0.16 14.01
N GLY A 743 -11.30 1.37 14.50
CA GLY A 743 -10.88 1.84 15.81
C GLY A 743 -11.64 3.08 16.27
N VAL A 744 -12.19 3.02 17.49
CA VAL A 744 -12.80 4.18 18.17
C VAL A 744 -11.95 4.60 19.37
N ILE A 745 -11.52 5.86 19.37
CA ILE A 745 -10.65 6.43 20.40
C ILE A 745 -11.49 7.40 21.24
N LEU A 746 -11.51 7.23 22.55
CA LEU A 746 -12.11 8.16 23.50
C LEU A 746 -11.02 8.89 24.30
N ILE A 747 -10.80 10.17 24.00
CA ILE A 747 -9.87 11.02 24.76
C ILE A 747 -10.67 11.85 25.77
N TYR A 748 -10.55 11.58 27.06
CA TYR A 748 -11.41 12.17 28.09
C TYR A 748 -10.77 13.35 28.85
N SER A 749 -11.60 14.16 29.51
CA SER A 749 -11.24 15.52 29.97
C SER A 749 -10.75 15.65 31.41
N ALA A 750 -10.35 14.57 32.08
CA ALA A 750 -9.88 14.61 33.47
C ALA A 750 -8.41 14.20 33.53
N GLU A 751 -7.63 14.84 34.40
CA GLU A 751 -6.23 14.47 34.58
C GLU A 751 -6.10 13.01 35.10
N ASN A 752 -5.09 12.30 34.60
CA ASN A 752 -4.74 10.96 35.06
C ASN A 752 -4.28 11.01 36.53
N ASN A 753 -4.72 10.04 37.33
CA ASN A 753 -4.45 9.99 38.76
C ASN A 753 -3.68 8.71 39.12
N TYR A 754 -2.35 8.79 38.96
CA TYR A 754 -1.31 7.77 39.18
C TYR A 754 -1.27 7.11 40.59
N GLY A 755 -2.33 7.20 41.40
CA GLY A 755 -2.32 6.71 42.78
C GLY A 755 -3.59 6.09 43.35
N ASN A 756 -4.78 6.21 42.77
CA ASN A 756 -6.03 5.77 43.45
C ASN A 756 -7.24 5.33 42.59
N ASN A 757 -7.21 5.35 41.25
CA ASN A 757 -8.35 4.88 40.44
C ASN A 757 -7.94 4.36 39.05
N ASP A 758 -7.79 3.05 38.92
CA ASP A 758 -7.40 2.35 37.68
C ASP A 758 -8.29 2.69 36.46
N ASN A 759 -9.55 3.12 36.67
CA ASN A 759 -10.47 3.47 35.57
C ASN A 759 -10.10 4.80 34.85
N LEU A 760 -9.10 5.54 35.35
CA LEU A 760 -8.51 6.70 34.66
C LEU A 760 -7.15 6.35 34.02
N TRP A 761 -6.59 5.16 34.25
CA TRP A 761 -5.46 4.73 33.45
C TRP A 761 -5.85 4.59 31.97
N ALA A 762 -4.88 4.68 31.08
CA ALA A 762 -5.08 4.36 29.68
C ALA A 762 -5.38 2.85 29.52
N TYR A 763 -6.32 2.48 28.64
CA TYR A 763 -6.52 1.08 28.27
C TYR A 763 -7.28 0.91 26.96
N CYS A 764 -7.00 -0.20 26.28
CA CYS A 764 -7.85 -0.77 25.25
C CYS A 764 -8.88 -1.77 25.84
N TYR A 765 -10.09 -1.79 25.28
CA TYR A 765 -11.14 -2.76 25.63
C TYR A 765 -12.10 -2.98 24.46
N TRP A 766 -12.93 -4.02 24.50
CA TRP A 766 -13.91 -4.31 23.45
C TRP A 766 -15.35 -4.30 23.97
N THR A 767 -16.30 -4.06 23.07
CA THR A 767 -17.74 -4.18 23.36
C THR A 767 -18.28 -5.52 22.86
N SER A 768 -19.27 -6.10 23.56
CA SER A 768 -19.89 -7.38 23.17
C SER A 768 -21.02 -7.21 22.15
N VAL A 769 -20.83 -6.36 21.14
CA VAL A 769 -21.79 -6.13 20.05
C VAL A 769 -21.55 -7.09 18.89
N ASN A 770 -22.56 -7.30 18.03
CA ASN A 770 -22.39 -8.05 16.78
C ASN A 770 -22.13 -7.07 15.62
N ALA A 771 -21.28 -7.47 14.67
CA ALA A 771 -21.02 -6.76 13.43
C ALA A 771 -22.29 -6.28 12.71
N ASN A 772 -22.20 -5.13 12.06
CA ASN A 772 -23.28 -4.57 11.26
C ASN A 772 -22.75 -3.83 10.03
N THR A 773 -22.48 -4.57 8.95
CA THR A 773 -22.02 -4.06 7.65
C THR A 773 -22.96 -3.02 7.00
N SER A 774 -24.16 -2.76 7.54
CA SER A 774 -25.04 -1.67 7.08
C SER A 774 -24.90 -0.40 7.91
N SER A 775 -24.44 -0.48 9.16
CA SER A 775 -24.16 0.67 10.02
C SER A 775 -23.12 0.27 11.08
N PRO A 776 -21.82 0.31 10.73
CA PRO A 776 -20.77 -0.35 11.50
C PRO A 776 -20.65 0.12 12.95
N VAL A 777 -20.27 -0.77 13.86
CA VAL A 777 -20.40 -0.55 15.31
C VAL A 777 -19.05 -0.55 16.02
N ALA A 778 -18.91 0.29 17.05
CA ALA A 778 -17.71 0.31 17.88
C ALA A 778 -17.52 -1.02 18.60
N ASN A 779 -16.46 -1.74 18.26
CA ASN A 779 -16.08 -2.99 18.91
C ASN A 779 -14.92 -2.74 19.86
N THR A 780 -13.70 -2.79 19.35
CA THR A 780 -12.48 -2.46 20.09
C THR A 780 -12.33 -0.95 20.14
N TYR A 781 -12.00 -0.45 21.33
CA TYR A 781 -11.91 0.97 21.61
C TYR A 781 -10.83 1.28 22.64
N PHE A 782 -10.29 2.47 22.49
CA PHE A 782 -9.26 3.02 23.36
C PHE A 782 -9.87 4.08 24.30
N TRP A 783 -9.44 4.10 25.57
CA TRP A 783 -9.81 5.08 26.58
C TRP A 783 -8.54 5.67 27.23
N ALA A 784 -8.32 6.99 27.09
CA ALA A 784 -7.23 7.68 27.79
C ALA A 784 -7.51 9.17 28.02
N SER A 785 -6.73 9.78 28.90
CA SER A 785 -6.84 11.22 29.16
C SER A 785 -6.26 12.07 28.03
N TYR A 786 -6.73 13.31 27.94
CA TYR A 786 -6.10 14.37 27.17
C TYR A 786 -4.72 14.80 27.72
N ASP A 787 -4.42 14.56 29.00
CA ASP A 787 -3.20 15.08 29.66
C ASP A 787 -1.93 14.29 29.32
N PHE A 788 -2.06 13.07 28.76
CA PHE A 788 -0.96 12.33 28.18
C PHE A 788 -0.19 13.14 27.11
N MET A 789 -0.82 14.14 26.48
CA MET A 789 -0.14 15.08 25.56
C MET A 789 0.87 16.02 26.23
N ASP A 790 0.90 16.07 27.56
CA ASP A 790 1.69 17.00 28.39
C ASP A 790 2.73 16.26 29.29
N GLU A 791 2.94 14.95 29.13
CA GLU A 791 3.86 14.16 29.99
C GLU A 791 5.37 14.43 29.74
N SER A 792 5.76 14.86 28.54
CA SER A 792 7.17 15.05 28.17
C SER A 792 7.57 16.51 28.02
N ASP A 793 8.60 16.91 28.76
CA ASP A 793 9.21 18.25 28.72
C ASP A 793 9.89 18.61 27.37
N ASN A 794 10.03 17.66 26.42
CA ASN A 794 10.89 17.82 25.22
C ASN A 794 10.19 17.62 23.87
N CYS A 795 8.89 17.33 23.85
CA CYS A 795 8.06 17.44 22.64
C CYS A 795 7.04 18.59 22.80
N LEU A 796 6.38 18.99 21.72
CA LEU A 796 5.33 20.03 21.75
C LEU A 796 3.97 19.43 22.13
N ILE A 797 3.74 18.17 21.73
CA ILE A 797 2.57 17.35 22.04
C ILE A 797 3.08 15.92 22.10
N ASP A 798 2.95 15.28 23.26
CA ASP A 798 3.32 13.88 23.40
C ASP A 798 2.23 12.96 22.81
N ALA A 799 2.66 11.88 22.17
CA ALA A 799 1.83 10.85 21.58
C ALA A 799 2.26 9.42 21.97
N HIS A 800 3.32 9.21 22.75
CA HIS A 800 3.86 7.88 23.08
C HIS A 800 2.79 6.95 23.66
N THR A 801 2.01 7.41 24.64
CA THR A 801 0.93 6.62 25.25
C THR A 801 -0.22 6.36 24.27
N TYR A 802 -0.55 7.29 23.38
CA TYR A 802 -1.56 7.07 22.33
C TYR A 802 -1.08 6.09 21.26
N ILE A 803 0.23 6.05 20.97
CA ILE A 803 0.85 5.08 20.07
C ILE A 803 0.79 3.70 20.73
N HIS A 804 1.33 3.53 21.94
CA HIS A 804 1.29 2.27 22.72
C HIS A 804 -0.09 1.60 22.66
N GLU A 805 -1.12 2.35 23.05
CA GLU A 805 -2.50 1.90 23.14
C GLU A 805 -3.14 1.61 21.78
N THR A 806 -2.74 2.33 20.72
CA THR A 806 -3.15 2.00 19.34
C THR A 806 -2.58 0.64 18.91
N GLY A 807 -1.45 0.22 19.48
CA GLY A 807 -0.92 -1.14 19.33
C GLY A 807 -1.91 -2.21 19.85
N HIS A 808 -2.55 -1.98 20.99
CA HIS A 808 -3.60 -2.87 21.50
C HIS A 808 -4.87 -2.87 20.65
N VAL A 809 -5.18 -1.77 19.93
CA VAL A 809 -6.30 -1.76 18.97
C VAL A 809 -5.98 -2.68 17.77
N MET A 810 -4.71 -2.86 17.41
CA MET A 810 -4.23 -3.91 16.48
C MET A 810 -4.03 -5.28 17.14
N GLY A 811 -4.45 -5.44 18.40
CA GLY A 811 -4.37 -6.68 19.17
C GLY A 811 -3.02 -6.96 19.85
N LEU A 812 -2.00 -6.11 19.71
CA LEU A 812 -0.75 -6.31 20.44
C LEU A 812 -0.98 -6.32 21.95
N ASP A 813 -0.13 -7.08 22.66
CA ASP A 813 -0.17 -7.22 24.11
C ASP A 813 0.93 -6.39 24.79
N ASP A 814 0.72 -6.05 26.07
CA ASP A 814 1.75 -5.53 26.95
C ASP A 814 2.93 -6.50 27.11
N TYR A 815 4.16 -5.99 27.08
CA TYR A 815 5.39 -6.76 27.30
C TYR A 815 6.06 -6.49 28.66
N TYR A 816 5.55 -5.52 29.43
CA TYR A 816 5.92 -5.33 30.83
C TYR A 816 5.23 -6.36 31.74
N ASN A 817 5.63 -6.40 33.01
CA ASN A 817 5.22 -7.46 33.94
C ASN A 817 4.18 -7.03 34.98
N TYR A 818 2.95 -7.52 34.80
CA TYR A 818 1.86 -7.39 35.77
C TYR A 818 1.97 -8.30 37.01
N ASP A 819 2.69 -9.44 36.93
CA ASP A 819 2.78 -10.40 38.04
C ASP A 819 3.91 -10.00 39.02
N SER A 820 3.52 -9.41 40.15
CA SER A 820 4.43 -9.09 41.27
C SER A 820 5.18 -10.29 41.87
N ALA A 821 4.77 -11.53 41.58
CA ALA A 821 5.50 -12.76 41.95
C ALA A 821 6.52 -13.19 40.87
N SER A 822 6.49 -12.57 39.69
CA SER A 822 7.50 -12.69 38.64
C SER A 822 8.50 -11.54 38.74
N SER A 823 9.75 -11.80 38.32
CA SER A 823 10.77 -10.76 38.11
C SER A 823 11.11 -10.57 36.63
N TYR A 824 10.33 -11.19 35.75
CA TYR A 824 10.56 -11.20 34.30
C TYR A 824 10.37 -9.81 33.70
N GLY A 825 11.32 -9.36 32.88
CA GLY A 825 11.17 -8.16 32.03
C GLY A 825 11.56 -8.55 30.60
N ALA A 826 10.62 -8.44 29.67
CA ALA A 826 10.76 -8.98 28.32
C ALA A 826 11.77 -8.19 27.46
N ALA A 827 11.65 -6.86 27.44
CA ALA A 827 12.36 -5.98 26.51
C ALA A 827 13.36 -5.00 27.17
N GLY A 828 13.53 -5.05 28.49
CA GLY A 828 14.49 -4.19 29.20
C GLY A 828 14.09 -2.70 29.21
N GLY A 829 12.80 -2.40 29.03
CA GLY A 829 12.21 -1.06 29.04
C GLY A 829 12.22 -0.32 27.70
N PHE A 830 12.79 -0.90 26.63
CA PHE A 830 12.96 -0.21 25.34
C PHE A 830 12.23 -0.98 24.23
N ASN A 831 10.91 -0.82 24.25
CA ASN A 831 9.95 -1.29 23.25
C ASN A 831 8.66 -0.48 23.45
N MET A 832 7.99 -0.11 22.36
CA MET A 832 6.72 0.63 22.43
C MET A 832 5.68 -0.07 23.32
N GLN A 833 5.60 -1.40 23.30
CA GLN A 833 4.66 -2.20 24.12
C GLN A 833 5.20 -2.58 25.52
N ASP A 834 6.41 -2.14 25.90
CA ASP A 834 6.99 -2.37 27.25
C ASP A 834 6.86 -1.11 28.13
N PHE A 835 7.34 0.05 27.65
CA PHE A 835 7.31 1.30 28.43
C PHE A 835 7.08 2.55 27.55
N ASN A 836 6.43 2.40 26.40
CA ASN A 836 6.09 3.49 25.47
C ASN A 836 7.33 4.22 24.91
N VAL A 837 8.46 3.52 24.73
CA VAL A 837 9.73 4.08 24.25
C VAL A 837 10.34 3.21 23.16
N GLY A 838 10.78 3.83 22.07
CA GLY A 838 11.37 3.18 20.90
C GLY A 838 10.34 2.53 19.97
N GLU A 839 10.83 1.91 18.90
CA GLU A 839 10.03 1.08 17.99
C GLU A 839 9.53 -0.23 18.66
N HIS A 840 8.53 -0.85 18.05
CA HIS A 840 8.10 -2.23 18.35
C HIS A 840 9.22 -3.24 18.03
N ASP A 841 9.25 -4.37 18.75
CA ASP A 841 10.18 -5.45 18.42
C ASP A 841 9.89 -6.07 17.04
N PRO A 842 10.87 -6.80 16.45
CA PRO A 842 10.65 -7.44 15.17
C PRO A 842 9.63 -8.58 15.19
N TYR A 843 9.23 -9.15 16.33
CA TYR A 843 8.13 -10.13 16.36
C TYR A 843 6.79 -9.43 16.12
N SER A 844 6.47 -8.36 16.85
CA SER A 844 5.23 -7.59 16.63
C SER A 844 5.12 -7.15 15.16
N ARG A 845 6.21 -6.62 14.58
CA ARG A 845 6.25 -6.15 13.19
C ARG A 845 6.13 -7.27 12.13
N VAL A 846 6.56 -8.50 12.43
CA VAL A 846 6.29 -9.66 11.56
C VAL A 846 4.85 -10.16 11.75
N ALA A 847 4.34 -10.16 12.99
CA ALA A 847 2.99 -10.62 13.30
C ALA A 847 1.90 -9.67 12.77
N LEU A 848 2.15 -8.36 12.72
CA LEU A 848 1.29 -7.34 12.08
C LEU A 848 1.47 -7.28 10.55
N GLY A 849 2.22 -8.20 9.94
CA GLY A 849 2.41 -8.23 8.48
C GLY A 849 3.25 -7.09 7.91
N TRP A 850 4.04 -6.36 8.71
CA TRP A 850 4.84 -5.23 8.23
C TRP A 850 6.20 -5.65 7.64
N ILE A 851 6.79 -6.71 8.17
CA ILE A 851 8.10 -7.23 7.74
C ILE A 851 7.92 -8.65 7.17
N ASP A 852 8.40 -8.88 5.94
CA ASP A 852 8.64 -10.23 5.41
C ASP A 852 10.04 -10.70 5.86
N PRO A 853 10.19 -11.56 6.89
CA PRO A 853 11.49 -11.92 7.42
C PRO A 853 12.31 -12.78 6.44
N ILE A 854 13.62 -12.59 6.52
CA ILE A 854 14.60 -13.46 5.86
C ILE A 854 14.79 -14.71 6.73
N VAL A 855 14.55 -15.89 6.16
CA VAL A 855 14.71 -17.19 6.84
C VAL A 855 15.86 -17.95 6.18
N PRO A 856 17.03 -18.09 6.83
CA PRO A 856 18.11 -18.93 6.33
C PRO A 856 17.65 -20.39 6.18
N THR A 857 18.04 -21.02 5.09
CA THR A 857 17.84 -22.47 4.84
C THR A 857 19.17 -23.23 4.92
N GLY A 858 20.30 -22.52 4.86
CA GLY A 858 21.66 -23.03 5.05
C GLY A 858 22.60 -21.96 5.59
N SER A 859 23.90 -22.27 5.66
CA SER A 859 24.92 -21.28 6.01
C SER A 859 25.00 -20.16 4.96
N THR A 860 24.98 -18.90 5.38
CA THR A 860 24.87 -17.73 4.50
C THR A 860 25.50 -16.48 5.12
N THR A 861 25.71 -15.43 4.33
CA THR A 861 26.03 -14.08 4.83
C THR A 861 24.93 -13.13 4.37
N LEU A 862 24.36 -12.37 5.29
CA LEU A 862 23.28 -11.42 5.04
C LEU A 862 23.74 -10.01 5.41
N THR A 863 23.30 -9.00 4.67
CA THR A 863 23.33 -7.61 5.13
C THR A 863 21.89 -7.19 5.39
N ILE A 864 21.64 -6.71 6.60
CA ILE A 864 20.32 -6.38 7.15
C ILE A 864 20.28 -4.86 7.31
N ALA A 865 19.20 -4.23 6.86
CA ALA A 865 18.90 -2.82 7.09
C ALA A 865 17.90 -2.65 8.26
N PRO A 866 17.75 -1.45 8.85
CA PRO A 866 16.59 -1.13 9.69
C PRO A 866 15.27 -1.47 8.97
N GLY A 867 14.27 -1.91 9.71
CA GLY A 867 13.01 -2.41 9.14
C GLY A 867 13.08 -3.80 8.47
N GLN A 868 14.22 -4.51 8.58
CA GLN A 868 14.34 -5.91 8.16
C GLN A 868 14.62 -6.82 9.35
N ALA A 869 14.06 -8.04 9.30
CA ALA A 869 14.28 -9.07 10.30
C ALA A 869 14.81 -10.38 9.69
N VAL A 870 15.59 -11.13 10.48
CA VAL A 870 16.05 -12.49 10.16
C VAL A 870 15.52 -13.46 11.21
N ILE A 871 14.77 -14.48 10.79
CA ILE A 871 14.28 -15.54 11.68
C ILE A 871 15.18 -16.77 11.58
N LEU A 872 15.79 -17.15 12.71
CA LEU A 872 16.46 -18.44 12.89
C LEU A 872 15.46 -19.40 13.55
N SER A 873 14.80 -20.22 12.73
CA SER A 873 13.81 -21.21 13.16
C SER A 873 14.37 -22.63 13.04
N PRO A 874 14.09 -23.54 14.00
CA PRO A 874 14.55 -24.94 13.94
C PRO A 874 13.93 -25.73 12.77
N ASN A 875 12.83 -25.23 12.17
CA ASN A 875 12.09 -25.90 11.09
C ASN A 875 12.10 -25.10 9.77
N ASP A 876 13.02 -24.13 9.62
CA ASP A 876 13.09 -23.17 8.50
C ASP A 876 11.77 -22.41 8.27
N LEU A 877 11.06 -22.14 9.38
CA LEU A 877 9.74 -21.51 9.45
C LEU A 877 8.73 -22.15 8.49
N SER A 878 8.69 -23.49 8.43
CA SER A 878 7.95 -24.26 7.42
C SER A 878 6.43 -24.03 7.39
N SER A 879 5.85 -23.55 8.50
CA SER A 879 4.44 -23.14 8.62
C SER A 879 4.11 -21.81 7.93
N ASN A 880 5.12 -20.99 7.59
CA ASN A 880 4.98 -19.59 7.17
C ASN A 880 4.08 -18.79 8.13
N SER A 881 4.26 -18.95 9.44
CA SER A 881 3.40 -18.33 10.46
C SER A 881 4.26 -17.60 11.49
N PRO A 882 3.85 -16.41 11.97
CA PRO A 882 4.55 -15.71 13.04
C PRO A 882 4.44 -16.48 14.36
N PHE A 883 3.40 -17.30 14.52
CA PHE A 883 3.05 -18.05 15.72
C PHE A 883 3.85 -19.37 15.87
N ASP A 884 5.18 -19.28 15.86
CA ASP A 884 6.09 -20.42 16.07
C ASP A 884 7.15 -20.07 17.12
N GLU A 885 8.12 -20.96 17.35
CA GLU A 885 9.23 -20.74 18.28
C GLU A 885 10.59 -20.64 17.59
N TYR A 886 11.29 -19.52 17.79
CA TYR A 886 12.50 -19.16 17.06
C TYR A 886 13.33 -18.06 17.76
N LEU A 887 14.49 -17.75 17.18
CA LEU A 887 15.14 -16.45 17.41
C LEU A 887 14.82 -15.53 16.24
N ILE A 888 14.54 -14.25 16.53
CA ILE A 888 14.42 -13.20 15.53
C ILE A 888 15.47 -12.11 15.80
N LEU A 889 16.14 -11.71 14.73
CA LEU A 889 17.24 -10.74 14.74
C LEU A 889 16.81 -9.54 13.92
N ASP A 890 17.08 -8.34 14.41
CA ASP A 890 16.86 -7.11 13.66
C ASP A 890 17.94 -6.06 13.96
N VAL A 891 17.93 -4.96 13.21
CA VAL A 891 18.89 -3.88 13.38
C VAL A 891 18.28 -2.79 14.25
N TYR A 892 18.89 -2.55 15.42
CA TYR A 892 18.71 -1.30 16.13
C TYR A 892 19.58 -0.20 15.50
N SER A 893 19.02 0.99 15.31
CA SER A 893 19.74 2.18 14.86
C SER A 893 19.28 3.42 15.66
N PRO A 894 20.18 4.34 16.06
CA PRO A 894 19.85 5.57 16.78
C PRO A 894 19.33 6.69 15.85
N THR A 895 18.50 6.34 14.86
CA THR A 895 18.08 7.20 13.74
C THR A 895 16.67 6.80 13.29
N GLY A 896 15.88 7.71 12.70
CA GLY A 896 14.46 7.46 12.40
C GLY A 896 13.65 7.45 13.70
N LEU A 897 12.63 6.59 13.82
CA LEU A 897 11.80 6.43 15.03
C LEU A 897 12.58 6.49 16.37
N ASN A 898 13.75 5.82 16.46
CA ASN A 898 14.57 5.79 17.68
C ASN A 898 15.46 7.03 17.89
N GLU A 899 15.49 8.01 16.99
CA GLU A 899 16.44 9.13 17.04
C GLU A 899 16.24 9.97 18.31
N PHE A 900 15.00 10.35 18.59
CA PHE A 900 14.63 11.09 19.80
C PHE A 900 14.97 10.28 21.07
N ASP A 901 14.52 9.03 21.14
CA ASP A 901 14.75 8.15 22.30
C ASP A 901 16.21 7.76 22.52
N SER A 902 17.05 7.79 21.47
CA SER A 902 18.50 7.61 21.58
C SER A 902 19.24 8.84 22.11
N THR A 903 18.57 10.00 22.15
CA THR A 903 19.14 11.28 22.61
C THR A 903 18.54 11.75 23.93
N TYR A 904 17.27 11.47 24.21
CA TYR A 904 16.59 11.84 25.45
C TYR A 904 16.53 10.69 26.48
N LYS A 905 16.14 10.99 27.72
CA LYS A 905 15.85 10.00 28.77
C LYS A 905 14.64 10.46 29.59
N TYR A 906 13.55 9.71 29.51
CA TYR A 906 12.35 9.95 30.32
C TYR A 906 12.63 9.51 31.77
N GLY A 907 12.69 10.47 32.70
CA GLY A 907 12.86 10.21 34.14
C GLY A 907 14.00 9.25 34.52
N SER A 908 13.79 8.49 35.60
CA SER A 908 14.74 7.46 36.04
C SER A 908 14.38 6.04 35.58
N MET A 909 13.09 5.76 35.39
CA MET A 909 12.56 4.40 35.16
C MET A 909 12.68 3.92 33.71
N TYR A 910 12.61 4.82 32.74
CA TYR A 910 12.65 4.49 31.32
C TYR A 910 14.11 4.45 30.83
N PRO A 911 14.52 3.49 30.01
CA PRO A 911 15.85 3.49 29.40
C PRO A 911 16.00 4.61 28.36
N LYS A 912 17.25 5.02 28.15
CA LYS A 912 17.64 5.84 27.00
C LYS A 912 18.18 4.91 25.91
N GLY A 913 17.75 5.11 24.68
CA GLY A 913 18.20 4.34 23.52
C GLY A 913 19.72 4.37 23.36
N PRO A 914 20.36 3.24 23.00
CA PRO A 914 21.78 3.21 22.69
C PRO A 914 22.18 4.17 21.56
N SER A 915 23.37 4.78 21.63
CA SER A 915 23.88 5.63 20.53
C SER A 915 24.67 4.85 19.47
N VAL A 916 24.44 3.54 19.33
CA VAL A 916 25.21 2.64 18.45
C VAL A 916 24.30 1.70 17.66
N THR A 917 24.55 1.59 16.35
CA THR A 917 23.88 0.63 15.48
C THR A 917 24.41 -0.80 15.71
N GLY A 918 23.54 -1.79 15.62
CA GLY A 918 23.92 -3.22 15.62
C GLY A 918 22.72 -4.15 15.70
N ILE A 919 22.97 -5.44 15.93
CA ILE A 919 21.91 -6.46 15.98
C ILE A 919 21.32 -6.58 17.39
N ARG A 920 19.98 -6.55 17.49
CA ARG A 920 19.23 -7.10 18.64
C ARG A 920 18.92 -8.57 18.37
N VAL A 921 18.81 -9.37 19.43
CA VAL A 921 18.42 -10.78 19.33
C VAL A 921 17.27 -11.02 20.29
N TRP A 922 16.14 -11.48 19.76
CA TRP A 922 14.96 -11.81 20.55
C TRP A 922 14.71 -13.32 20.49
N HIS A 923 14.39 -13.92 21.64
CA HIS A 923 13.76 -15.23 21.70
C HIS A 923 12.25 -15.06 21.71
N VAL A 924 11.58 -15.80 20.84
CA VAL A 924 10.13 -15.73 20.60
C VAL A 924 9.58 -17.15 20.69
N ASP A 925 8.59 -17.34 21.54
CA ASP A 925 7.77 -18.53 21.63
C ASP A 925 6.30 -18.11 21.47
N ALA A 926 5.93 -17.80 20.22
CA ALA A 926 4.63 -17.27 19.84
C ALA A 926 3.60 -18.35 19.47
N ARG A 927 3.94 -19.64 19.67
CA ARG A 927 3.06 -20.78 19.35
C ARG A 927 1.68 -20.60 19.98
N LEU A 928 0.65 -20.95 19.24
CA LEU A 928 -0.73 -20.86 19.70
C LEU A 928 -1.09 -22.03 20.61
N MET A 929 -1.72 -21.78 21.76
CA MET A 929 -2.42 -22.81 22.52
C MET A 929 -3.85 -22.97 21.97
N ARG A 930 -4.14 -24.13 21.37
CA ARG A 930 -5.46 -24.53 20.88
C ARG A 930 -6.24 -25.26 21.96
N ASN A 931 -7.39 -24.71 22.35
CA ASN A 931 -8.35 -25.32 23.26
C ASN A 931 -9.62 -25.75 22.50
N TYR A 932 -10.08 -26.98 22.77
CA TYR A 932 -11.38 -27.49 22.31
C TYR A 932 -12.46 -27.20 23.34
N SER A 933 -13.70 -26.96 22.90
CA SER A 933 -14.86 -26.73 23.78
C SER A 933 -15.26 -28.00 24.58
N GLY A 934 -14.52 -28.31 25.65
CA GLY A 934 -14.81 -29.44 26.53
C GLY A 934 -13.59 -30.11 27.18
N SER A 935 -13.05 -29.52 28.25
CA SER A 935 -12.20 -30.22 29.26
C SER A 935 -10.91 -30.90 28.77
N GLY A 936 -10.33 -30.48 27.64
CA GLY A 936 -9.02 -30.95 27.18
C GLY A 936 -7.84 -30.21 27.83
N VAL A 937 -6.66 -30.86 27.85
CA VAL A 937 -5.38 -30.15 27.96
C VAL A 937 -5.12 -29.45 26.62
N PRO A 938 -4.68 -28.18 26.58
CA PRO A 938 -4.43 -27.47 25.33
C PRO A 938 -3.33 -28.16 24.52
N THR A 939 -3.47 -28.10 23.20
CA THR A 939 -2.41 -28.52 22.26
C THR A 939 -1.71 -27.30 21.70
N LEU A 940 -0.40 -27.39 21.46
CA LEU A 940 0.32 -26.31 20.78
C LEU A 940 0.15 -26.44 19.26
N ALA A 941 -0.07 -25.31 18.60
CA ALA A 941 -0.24 -25.19 17.15
C ALA A 941 0.64 -24.04 16.63
N THR A 942 1.07 -24.15 15.38
CA THR A 942 1.85 -23.10 14.68
C THR A 942 1.07 -22.39 13.59
N THR A 943 -0.22 -22.71 13.43
CA THR A 943 -1.11 -22.14 12.40
C THR A 943 -2.52 -22.03 12.95
N ILE A 944 -3.25 -21.02 12.53
CA ILE A 944 -4.69 -20.87 12.82
C ILE A 944 -5.45 -21.89 11.97
N SER A 945 -6.52 -22.50 12.50
CA SER A 945 -7.36 -23.41 11.72
C SER A 945 -8.84 -23.11 11.92
N SER A 946 -9.60 -23.10 10.82
CA SER A 946 -11.04 -22.82 10.80
C SER A 946 -11.85 -23.76 11.70
N GLY A 947 -12.57 -23.21 12.68
CA GLY A 947 -13.47 -23.96 13.56
C GLY A 947 -13.81 -23.19 14.84
N ASN A 948 -14.60 -23.80 15.73
CA ASN A 948 -14.94 -23.24 17.05
C ASN A 948 -13.82 -23.48 18.08
N ASP A 949 -12.57 -23.38 17.66
CA ASP A 949 -11.39 -23.60 18.51
C ASP A 949 -10.84 -22.27 19.02
N TYR A 950 -10.25 -22.30 20.21
CA TYR A 950 -9.84 -21.12 20.95
C TYR A 950 -8.31 -21.05 20.89
N TYR A 951 -7.75 -19.90 20.51
CA TYR A 951 -6.30 -19.74 20.34
C TYR A 951 -5.74 -18.66 21.27
N HIS A 952 -4.70 -18.99 22.00
CA HIS A 952 -3.91 -18.03 22.79
C HIS A 952 -2.48 -18.02 22.28
N ALA A 953 -2.00 -16.90 21.74
CA ALA A 953 -0.58 -16.73 21.42
C ALA A 953 0.25 -16.81 22.72
N MET A 954 1.35 -17.56 22.72
CA MET A 954 2.17 -17.67 23.94
C MET A 954 3.15 -16.50 24.14
N SER A 955 3.51 -15.74 23.12
CA SER A 955 4.44 -14.59 23.22
C SER A 955 3.97 -13.49 24.18
N ASN A 956 2.68 -13.42 24.46
CA ASN A 956 2.05 -12.56 25.48
C ASN A 956 2.48 -12.99 26.89
N SER A 957 3.51 -12.33 27.44
CA SER A 957 3.92 -12.53 28.81
C SER A 957 3.35 -11.46 29.74
N THR A 958 2.40 -11.84 30.58
CA THR A 958 2.45 -11.75 32.07
C THR A 958 1.06 -11.82 32.73
N ASN A 959 -0.02 -11.87 31.96
CA ASN A 959 -1.37 -11.97 32.51
C ASN A 959 -1.58 -13.23 33.38
N SER A 960 -2.09 -13.01 34.60
CA SER A 960 -2.46 -14.03 35.60
C SER A 960 -3.35 -15.17 35.06
N THR A 961 -4.05 -14.95 33.94
CA THR A 961 -4.87 -15.92 33.22
C THR A 961 -4.06 -17.15 32.77
N TYR A 962 -2.90 -16.96 32.12
CA TYR A 962 -2.01 -18.07 31.72
C TYR A 962 -1.56 -18.87 32.94
N GLY A 963 -1.17 -18.15 33.99
CA GLY A 963 -0.66 -18.72 35.23
C GLY A 963 -1.72 -19.40 36.12
N SER A 964 -3.01 -19.15 35.92
CA SER A 964 -4.10 -19.83 36.60
C SER A 964 -4.64 -21.02 35.78
N MET A 965 -4.58 -20.93 34.45
CA MET A 965 -4.95 -22.05 33.58
C MET A 965 -3.88 -23.15 33.50
N TYR A 966 -2.58 -22.80 33.39
CA TYR A 966 -1.52 -23.79 33.12
C TYR A 966 -0.22 -23.54 33.91
N SER A 967 -0.08 -24.21 35.06
CA SER A 967 1.07 -24.06 35.97
C SER A 967 2.44 -24.45 35.39
N GLY A 968 2.47 -25.27 34.32
CA GLY A 968 3.72 -25.74 33.70
C GLY A 968 4.46 -24.70 32.86
N TYR A 969 3.77 -23.68 32.34
CA TYR A 969 4.33 -22.70 31.40
C TYR A 969 4.75 -21.37 32.08
N ARG A 970 4.44 -21.18 33.37
CA ARG A 970 4.83 -19.98 34.15
C ARG A 970 6.35 -19.70 34.19
N SER A 971 7.19 -20.69 33.89
CA SER A 971 8.65 -20.54 33.87
C SER A 971 9.22 -20.20 32.48
N TYR A 972 8.40 -20.23 31.43
CA TYR A 972 8.84 -19.99 30.07
C TYR A 972 9.01 -18.50 29.78
N LYS A 973 10.08 -18.19 29.02
CA LYS A 973 10.38 -16.84 28.55
C LYS A 973 9.86 -16.72 27.13
N LEU A 974 8.72 -16.06 26.99
CA LEU A 974 7.88 -16.19 25.81
C LEU A 974 8.20 -15.13 24.74
N LEU A 975 8.49 -13.90 25.16
CA LEU A 975 9.16 -12.88 24.36
C LEU A 975 10.33 -12.31 25.19
N HIS A 976 11.58 -12.45 24.72
CA HIS A 976 12.76 -12.04 25.50
C HIS A 976 13.84 -11.40 24.63
N LEU A 977 14.19 -10.15 24.89
CA LEU A 977 15.40 -9.52 24.37
C LEU A 977 16.64 -10.08 25.09
N LEU A 978 17.54 -10.70 24.33
CA LEU A 978 18.81 -11.23 24.85
C LEU A 978 19.85 -10.11 24.94
N GLN A 979 20.71 -10.17 25.97
CA GLN A 979 21.81 -9.23 26.15
C GLN A 979 23.12 -9.83 25.63
N CYS A 980 23.83 -9.14 24.72
CA CYS A 980 25.13 -9.57 24.19
C CYS A 980 26.19 -9.84 25.29
N GLY A 981 26.02 -9.26 26.49
CA GLY A 981 26.87 -9.53 27.64
C GLY A 981 26.77 -10.95 28.24
N GLY A 982 25.83 -11.79 27.80
CA GLY A 982 25.68 -13.16 28.31
C GLY A 982 24.98 -13.27 29.67
N THR A 983 24.41 -12.17 30.17
CA THR A 983 23.74 -12.08 31.48
C THR A 983 22.34 -11.49 31.32
N ASN A 984 21.32 -12.08 31.97
CA ASN A 984 19.94 -11.62 31.91
C ASN A 984 19.61 -10.68 33.08
N THR A 985 20.05 -9.43 32.99
CA THR A 985 19.84 -8.39 34.01
C THR A 985 18.43 -7.79 33.98
N TYR A 986 17.72 -7.87 32.86
CA TYR A 986 16.33 -7.39 32.74
C TYR A 986 15.40 -8.07 33.74
N ALA A 987 15.65 -9.36 34.03
CA ALA A 987 14.96 -10.13 35.07
C ALA A 987 15.25 -9.65 36.52
N THR A 988 15.96 -8.53 36.68
CA THR A 988 16.25 -7.85 37.95
C THR A 988 16.14 -6.32 37.82
N GLY A 989 15.40 -5.80 36.82
CA GLY A 989 15.23 -4.36 36.60
C GLY A 989 16.39 -3.69 35.84
N GLY A 990 17.19 -4.45 35.10
CA GLY A 990 18.16 -3.90 34.15
C GLY A 990 17.47 -3.17 32.98
N GLN A 991 18.11 -2.11 32.49
CA GLN A 991 17.66 -1.28 31.36
C GLN A 991 18.47 -1.62 30.10
N PHE A 992 17.84 -1.62 28.92
CA PHE A 992 18.51 -1.80 27.63
C PHE A 992 19.61 -0.75 27.42
N ALA A 993 20.80 -1.19 27.00
CA ALA A 993 21.96 -0.33 26.83
C ALA A 993 22.85 -0.77 25.65
N ALA A 994 23.80 0.10 25.27
CA ALA A 994 24.75 -0.15 24.17
C ALA A 994 25.61 -1.42 24.33
N ALA A 995 25.74 -1.94 25.55
CA ALA A 995 26.46 -3.18 25.83
C ALA A 995 25.67 -4.46 25.45
N ASP A 996 24.37 -4.33 25.22
CA ASP A 996 23.46 -5.45 24.93
C ASP A 996 23.36 -5.75 23.43
N ILE A 997 23.81 -4.82 22.58
CA ILE A 997 23.78 -4.90 21.12
C ILE A 997 24.98 -5.70 20.58
N TRP A 998 24.74 -6.58 19.61
CA TRP A 998 25.79 -7.27 18.85
C TRP A 998 26.38 -6.33 17.80
N THR A 999 27.61 -5.88 18.04
CA THR A 999 28.44 -5.08 17.13
C THR A 999 29.52 -5.94 16.45
N VAL A 1000 30.29 -5.38 15.51
CA VAL A 1000 31.34 -6.10 14.76
C VAL A 1000 32.25 -6.93 15.66
N GLY A 1001 32.43 -8.21 15.31
CA GLY A 1001 33.22 -9.18 16.08
C GLY A 1001 32.48 -9.86 17.23
N LYS A 1002 31.23 -9.46 17.54
CA LYS A 1002 30.36 -10.19 18.47
C LYS A 1002 29.69 -11.37 17.77
N SER A 1003 29.37 -12.41 18.53
CA SER A 1003 28.76 -13.65 18.04
C SER A 1003 27.71 -14.21 19.01
N PHE A 1004 26.85 -15.05 18.48
CA PHE A 1004 25.84 -15.81 19.21
C PHE A 1004 25.94 -17.30 18.89
N SER A 1005 25.74 -18.13 19.91
CA SER A 1005 25.45 -19.56 19.80
C SER A 1005 24.59 -19.97 21.00
N MET A 1006 23.73 -20.98 20.81
CA MET A 1006 22.87 -21.48 21.90
C MET A 1006 23.66 -21.93 23.13
N SER A 1007 24.85 -22.51 22.95
CA SER A 1007 25.70 -22.98 24.04
C SER A 1007 26.36 -21.85 24.84
N SER A 1008 26.76 -20.75 24.18
CA SER A 1008 27.33 -19.57 24.87
C SER A 1008 26.29 -18.74 25.63
N TYR A 1009 25.02 -18.83 25.24
CA TYR A 1009 23.90 -18.07 25.83
C TYR A 1009 22.89 -18.99 26.55
N ALA A 1010 23.30 -20.20 26.94
CA ALA A 1010 22.42 -21.22 27.49
C ALA A 1010 21.60 -20.78 28.73
N SER A 1011 22.12 -19.82 29.51
CA SER A 1011 21.47 -19.19 30.67
C SER A 1011 20.22 -18.36 30.33
N PHE A 1012 20.05 -17.93 29.08
CA PHE A 1012 18.84 -17.23 28.65
C PHE A 1012 17.66 -18.18 28.51
N PHE A 1013 17.88 -19.45 28.18
CA PHE A 1013 16.82 -20.40 27.85
C PHE A 1013 16.51 -21.35 29.01
N VAL A 1014 15.22 -21.64 29.21
CA VAL A 1014 14.75 -22.52 30.31
C VAL A 1014 15.35 -23.92 30.21
N ASN A 1015 15.44 -24.45 28.98
CA ASN A 1015 15.97 -25.79 28.71
C ASN A 1015 17.50 -25.79 28.49
N SER A 1016 18.23 -24.85 29.10
CA SER A 1016 19.70 -24.82 29.17
C SER A 1016 20.40 -24.86 27.80
N GLY A 1017 20.09 -23.91 26.93
CA GLY A 1017 20.62 -23.84 25.56
C GLY A 1017 19.77 -24.57 24.51
N LYS A 1018 18.51 -24.87 24.84
CA LYS A 1018 17.46 -25.32 23.92
C LYS A 1018 16.26 -24.39 24.01
N LEU A 1019 15.45 -24.32 22.95
CA LEU A 1019 14.17 -23.60 22.94
C LEU A 1019 13.21 -24.18 24.02
N ASN A 1020 12.15 -23.47 24.40
CA ASN A 1020 11.14 -23.94 25.38
C ASN A 1020 10.47 -25.26 24.92
N SER A 1021 10.30 -25.49 23.61
CA SER A 1021 9.93 -26.79 23.02
C SER A 1021 10.91 -27.95 23.29
N ASN A 1022 12.04 -27.68 23.94
CA ASN A 1022 13.18 -28.59 24.12
C ASN A 1022 13.89 -28.96 22.81
N THR A 1023 13.64 -28.18 21.74
CA THR A 1023 14.25 -28.33 20.42
C THR A 1023 15.61 -27.64 20.35
N ASP A 1024 16.56 -28.24 19.63
CA ASP A 1024 17.85 -27.61 19.30
C ASP A 1024 17.65 -26.60 18.17
N LEU A 1025 18.25 -25.40 18.30
CA LEU A 1025 18.33 -24.44 17.21
C LEU A 1025 19.68 -24.60 16.50
N PRO A 1026 19.72 -25.08 15.23
CA PRO A 1026 20.96 -25.46 14.55
C PRO A 1026 21.70 -24.26 13.96
N TYR A 1027 21.70 -23.12 14.63
CA TYR A 1027 22.23 -21.86 14.12
C TYR A 1027 23.18 -21.16 15.09
N SER A 1028 24.19 -20.52 14.51
CA SER A 1028 25.04 -19.53 15.16
C SER A 1028 25.29 -18.37 14.19
N PHE A 1029 25.60 -17.19 14.71
CA PHE A 1029 25.95 -16.06 13.85
C PHE A 1029 27.07 -15.20 14.44
N SER A 1030 27.71 -14.40 13.58
CA SER A 1030 28.65 -13.36 13.97
C SER A 1030 28.45 -12.10 13.13
N VAL A 1031 28.62 -10.93 13.74
CA VAL A 1031 28.54 -9.63 13.04
C VAL A 1031 29.90 -9.35 12.41
N THR A 1032 29.94 -9.25 11.08
CA THR A 1032 31.18 -9.16 10.30
C THR A 1032 31.49 -7.73 9.85
N ALA A 1033 30.47 -6.90 9.62
CA ALA A 1033 30.62 -5.49 9.25
C ALA A 1033 29.39 -4.66 9.67
N ILE A 1034 29.58 -3.34 9.80
CA ILE A 1034 28.52 -2.33 9.91
C ILE A 1034 28.90 -1.21 8.95
N SER A 1035 27.94 -0.74 8.15
CA SER A 1035 28.15 0.29 7.11
C SER A 1035 26.96 1.24 7.08
N GLY A 1036 27.12 2.41 7.70
CA GLY A 1036 25.99 3.28 8.01
C GLY A 1036 25.05 2.59 8.99
N THR A 1037 23.76 2.56 8.68
CA THR A 1037 22.74 1.84 9.47
C THR A 1037 22.67 0.34 9.13
N ASN A 1038 23.32 -0.14 8.07
CA ASN A 1038 23.24 -1.55 7.65
C ASN A 1038 24.26 -2.43 8.38
N VAL A 1039 23.86 -3.64 8.74
CA VAL A 1039 24.68 -4.60 9.51
C VAL A 1039 24.84 -5.91 8.74
N THR A 1040 26.08 -6.35 8.51
CA THR A 1040 26.38 -7.63 7.86
C THR A 1040 26.64 -8.71 8.91
N ILE A 1041 25.94 -9.85 8.80
CA ILE A 1041 26.12 -11.03 9.64
C ILE A 1041 26.46 -12.27 8.82
N SER A 1042 27.37 -13.09 9.34
CA SER A 1042 27.65 -14.45 8.84
C SER A 1042 26.91 -15.46 9.72
N ILE A 1043 26.02 -16.23 9.10
CA ILE A 1043 25.17 -17.26 9.74
C ILE A 1043 25.71 -18.63 9.36
N VAL A 1044 25.91 -19.49 10.36
CA VAL A 1044 26.30 -20.89 10.18
C VAL A 1044 25.16 -21.78 10.66
N LYS A 1045 24.66 -22.62 9.75
CA LYS A 1045 23.73 -23.72 10.04
C LYS A 1045 24.54 -25.01 10.22
N SER A 1046 24.38 -25.69 11.36
CA SER A 1046 25.14 -26.89 11.77
C SER A 1046 24.56 -28.20 11.23
#